data_AF-A0A2V2SPK3-F1
#
_entry.id   AF-A0A2V2SPK3-F1
#
_cell.length_a   1.000
_cell.length_b   1.000
_cell.length_c   1.000
_cell.angle_alpha   90.00
_cell.angle_beta   90.00
_cell.angle_gamma   90.00
#
_symmetry.space_group_name_H-M   'P 1'
#
loop_
_entity.id
_entity.type
_entity.pdbx_description
1 polymer ?
#
loop_
_entity_poly.entity_id
_entity_poly.type
_entity_poly.pdbx_seq_one_letter_code
_entity_poly.pdbx_strand_id
1 'polypeptide(L)'
;MFKFKRFQKEDLSRAATHDGVILGSDTGTGKSIYAYAWPLLKVGLLRQPSQEAAEITDLRNQIAALQAQHATTTKTRFSAATVQRSRQIEQLQAKLTHLLTLSSTRPLANCPPAKPLCPAQPVLLIATGDLHEQLIAEGQKHFGVTPTIIDSQETFFKLSTLNPTTGRRTIAQGYYLTTYTALARNGVTSFPDLDLKNPSRMMEVLNLKQIDLDAFYANRGNLFQRHYSNLYCTPGTSGCDLDRSYSALKRECNNRWQEKNLDEAYDVLRHFQPFAAPDGDPALWTVDCLSPDQRKAVMARFVTIKHTEYSQAIGESRYPRDPSSTLPPIKCCYSPSLADLCADTFAVVVADEGTKIKGEDTLIGKGTRQMNPKYRLVLSATPIKNRLPDVFRLAHWSTGAHRLANARFPFGDDDAQTFAEQFLVTERNLSAENRSETNRRYVKRTPQVCNIHRLWKLFAPVILRRRKTDCGEDLVAMHRNVVRVPMGKAQAAVYRYHLDAEYLDKNGRPALGAKLQALRIIAANPSSCLLEYHPPGPNSLPYDSDHPHGYVRSDVPAEVIRSPRPYIPKLASALNLIHQILERKEQVVVFSAFHDSLDALSARLNEAGVRHVVLDGRTSPSKRGKAAAQFKLGPPNHVGDDPRSPSAGAAANKSEIRNQKSEIPVMLAGVECMSEGHSFHLCRNVILLAYSWAFDKFVQAINRIWRLNSPCDVNVYALICDGSIDRKLEGNIQEKGDAAELVLDGQLIAADPAEVNLAELLKIAQEDFKASKGEHMDETLLELEWPALRSQLAGAMAAWSKPLPKSEMPIPLVALPPDFPALVLPRPRHAVPPLVPAVCKVTLSDFCDLPLWQKAA
;
A
#
# COMPACT_ATOMS: atom_id res chain seq x y z
N MET A 1 -7.46 4.57 -33.62
CA MET A 1 -7.67 5.71 -32.70
C MET A 1 -8.30 5.18 -31.41
N PHE A 2 -7.68 5.39 -30.25
CA PHE A 2 -8.22 4.97 -28.96
C PHE A 2 -9.57 5.69 -28.68
N LYS A 3 -10.58 4.95 -28.22
CA LYS A 3 -11.90 5.49 -27.85
C LYS A 3 -12.20 5.12 -26.40
N PHE A 4 -12.61 6.11 -25.60
CA PHE A 4 -13.12 5.87 -24.25
C PHE A 4 -14.44 5.10 -24.31
N LYS A 5 -14.58 4.12 -23.42
CA LYS A 5 -15.86 3.44 -23.16
C LYS A 5 -16.87 4.42 -22.56
N ARG A 6 -18.16 4.10 -22.64
CA ARG A 6 -19.24 4.98 -22.17
C ARG A 6 -19.08 5.34 -20.70
N PHE A 7 -18.91 4.34 -19.82
CA PHE A 7 -18.73 4.58 -18.39
C PHE A 7 -17.48 5.42 -18.09
N GLN A 8 -16.39 5.26 -18.86
CA GLN A 8 -15.17 6.05 -18.68
C GLN A 8 -15.43 7.54 -18.96
N LYS A 9 -16.23 7.85 -19.99
CA LYS A 9 -16.63 9.24 -20.28
C LYS A 9 -17.49 9.81 -19.16
N GLU A 10 -18.49 9.07 -18.70
CA GLU A 10 -19.37 9.49 -17.59
C GLU A 10 -18.56 9.75 -16.30
N ASP A 11 -17.64 8.84 -15.97
CA ASP A 11 -16.79 8.96 -14.80
C ASP A 11 -15.83 10.16 -14.92
N LEU A 12 -15.17 10.34 -16.06
CA LEU A 12 -14.28 11.47 -16.31
C LEU A 12 -15.03 12.81 -16.26
N SER A 13 -16.22 12.89 -16.85
CA SER A 13 -17.07 14.09 -16.81
C SER A 13 -17.46 14.46 -15.38
N ARG A 14 -17.86 13.49 -14.56
CA ARG A 14 -18.18 13.72 -13.13
C ARG A 14 -16.94 14.06 -12.32
N ALA A 15 -15.83 13.37 -12.55
CA ALA A 15 -14.57 13.66 -11.86
C ALA A 15 -14.01 15.04 -12.22
N ALA A 16 -14.28 15.56 -13.43
CA ALA A 16 -13.77 16.83 -13.90
C ALA A 16 -14.44 18.05 -13.24
N THR A 17 -15.59 17.91 -12.59
CA THR A 17 -16.30 19.03 -11.92
C THR A 17 -15.63 19.47 -10.61
N HIS A 18 -14.76 18.65 -10.02
CA HIS A 18 -14.15 18.91 -8.72
C HIS A 18 -12.65 18.97 -8.79
N ASP A 19 -12.01 19.85 -8.01
CA ASP A 19 -10.54 20.01 -8.03
C ASP A 19 -9.80 18.78 -7.52
N GLY A 20 -10.46 17.94 -6.73
CA GLY A 20 -9.95 16.61 -6.43
C GLY A 20 -11.03 15.62 -6.07
N VAL A 21 -10.75 14.34 -6.30
CA VAL A 21 -11.72 13.25 -6.17
C VAL A 21 -11.01 11.93 -5.87
N ILE A 22 -11.70 11.03 -5.18
CA ILE A 22 -11.31 9.63 -5.03
C ILE A 22 -12.09 8.81 -6.05
N LEU A 23 -11.39 8.19 -6.99
CA LEU A 23 -11.97 7.31 -7.98
C LEU A 23 -11.81 5.85 -7.52
N GLY A 24 -12.91 5.31 -7.02
CA GLY A 24 -13.10 3.94 -6.55
C GLY A 24 -13.48 2.99 -7.69
N SER A 25 -12.57 2.65 -8.60
CA SER A 25 -12.88 1.79 -9.75
C SER A 25 -12.36 0.36 -9.56
N ASP A 26 -13.30 -0.60 -9.57
CA ASP A 26 -13.01 -2.04 -9.62
C ASP A 26 -12.89 -2.56 -11.07
N THR A 27 -12.96 -1.66 -12.04
CA THR A 27 -12.80 -1.99 -13.46
C THR A 27 -11.33 -2.25 -13.72
N GLY A 28 -10.95 -3.52 -13.80
CA GLY A 28 -9.55 -3.93 -13.85
C GLY A 28 -8.68 -3.21 -14.89
N THR A 29 -9.27 -2.61 -15.93
CA THR A 29 -8.60 -2.01 -17.10
C THR A 29 -8.79 -0.49 -17.22
N GLY A 30 -9.13 0.23 -16.14
CA GLY A 30 -9.47 1.66 -16.20
C GLY A 30 -8.50 2.64 -15.54
N LYS A 31 -7.85 2.28 -14.42
CA LYS A 31 -7.17 3.25 -13.53
C LYS A 31 -6.10 4.11 -14.21
N SER A 32 -5.18 3.50 -14.96
CA SER A 32 -4.14 4.26 -15.67
C SER A 32 -4.72 5.22 -16.71
N ILE A 33 -5.80 4.82 -17.39
CA ILE A 33 -6.48 5.71 -18.35
C ILE A 33 -6.98 6.95 -17.64
N TYR A 34 -7.57 6.82 -16.44
CA TYR A 34 -7.94 7.98 -15.61
C TYR A 34 -6.71 8.78 -15.17
N ALA A 35 -5.60 8.13 -14.82
CA ALA A 35 -4.35 8.78 -14.40
C ALA A 35 -3.77 9.72 -15.47
N TYR A 36 -3.93 9.40 -16.76
CA TYR A 36 -3.53 10.28 -17.85
C TYR A 36 -4.66 11.23 -18.29
N ALA A 37 -5.88 10.72 -18.49
CA ALA A 37 -6.96 11.51 -19.07
C ALA A 37 -7.47 12.65 -18.16
N TRP A 38 -7.63 12.39 -16.87
CA TRP A 38 -8.20 13.38 -15.95
C TRP A 38 -7.30 14.63 -15.78
N PRO A 39 -5.96 14.51 -15.65
CA PRO A 39 -5.09 15.68 -15.66
C PRO A 39 -5.24 16.55 -16.92
N LEU A 40 -5.36 15.95 -18.11
CA LEU A 40 -5.56 16.71 -19.36
C LEU A 40 -6.85 17.53 -19.34
N LEU A 41 -7.92 17.02 -18.72
CA LEU A 41 -9.17 17.75 -18.54
C LEU A 41 -9.02 18.94 -17.57
N LYS A 42 -8.11 18.83 -16.60
CA LYS A 42 -7.90 19.86 -15.56
C LYS A 42 -6.98 20.99 -15.96
N VAL A 43 -5.88 20.67 -16.64
CA VAL A 43 -4.87 21.66 -17.02
C VAL A 43 -4.89 22.01 -18.50
N GLY A 44 -5.67 21.28 -19.31
CA GLY A 44 -5.65 21.41 -20.77
C GLY A 44 -4.53 20.58 -21.41
N LEU A 45 -4.52 20.55 -22.75
CA LEU A 45 -3.56 19.81 -23.55
C LEU A 45 -2.75 20.73 -24.45
N LEU A 46 -1.47 20.43 -24.59
CA LEU A 46 -0.59 21.03 -25.59
C LEU A 46 -0.37 20.01 -26.70
N ARG A 47 -0.76 20.36 -27.93
CA ARG A 47 -0.38 19.60 -29.10
C ARG A 47 1.04 20.03 -29.47
N GLN A 48 2.05 19.18 -29.26
CA GLN A 48 3.38 19.48 -29.79
C GLN A 48 3.27 19.68 -31.32
N PRO A 49 3.87 20.75 -31.88
CA PRO A 49 4.04 20.84 -33.33
C PRO A 49 4.83 19.61 -33.78
N SER A 50 4.45 18.99 -34.91
CA SER A 50 5.25 17.91 -35.49
C SER A 50 6.68 18.40 -35.73
N GLN A 51 7.68 17.52 -35.77
CA GLN A 51 9.05 17.89 -36.20
C GLN A 51 9.00 18.71 -37.50
N GLU A 52 8.12 18.33 -38.43
CA GLU A 52 7.83 19.09 -39.66
C GLU A 52 7.31 20.52 -39.40
N ALA A 53 6.43 20.74 -38.42
CA ALA A 53 5.92 22.07 -38.07
C ALA A 53 6.96 22.92 -37.33
N ALA A 54 7.84 22.31 -36.54
CA ALA A 54 9.00 22.97 -35.94
C ALA A 54 10.01 23.38 -37.03
N GLU A 55 10.31 22.48 -37.99
CA GLU A 55 11.19 22.76 -39.13
C GLU A 55 10.59 23.85 -40.06
N ILE A 56 9.28 23.83 -40.30
CA ILE A 56 8.57 24.89 -41.04
C ILE A 56 8.70 26.24 -40.31
N THR A 57 8.57 26.25 -38.99
CA THR A 57 8.67 27.48 -38.19
C THR A 57 10.10 28.00 -38.15
N ASP A 58 11.09 27.12 -38.02
CA ASP A 58 12.51 27.46 -38.07
C ASP A 58 12.91 28.00 -39.46
N LEU A 59 12.49 27.34 -40.54
CA LEU A 59 12.69 27.83 -41.92
C LEU A 59 12.06 29.21 -42.13
N ARG A 60 10.84 29.45 -41.63
CA ARG A 60 10.19 30.77 -41.69
C ARG A 60 11.00 31.83 -40.94
N ASN A 61 11.51 31.51 -39.77
CA ASN A 61 12.34 32.42 -38.99
C ASN A 61 13.68 32.72 -39.67
N GLN A 62 14.33 31.71 -40.25
CA GLN A 62 15.57 31.88 -41.02
C GLN A 62 15.36 32.73 -42.27
N ILE A 63 14.27 32.51 -43.02
CA ILE A 63 13.90 33.33 -44.18
C ILE A 63 13.65 34.78 -43.75
N ALA A 64 12.87 35.01 -42.68
CA ALA A 64 12.58 36.34 -42.18
C ALA A 64 13.85 37.09 -41.73
N ALA A 65 14.77 36.40 -41.03
CA ALA A 65 16.05 36.98 -40.62
C ALA A 65 16.92 37.36 -41.82
N LEU A 66 17.02 36.50 -42.83
CA LEU A 66 17.79 36.78 -44.05
C LEU A 66 17.16 37.90 -44.89
N GLN A 67 15.83 37.97 -44.96
CA GLN A 67 15.10 39.05 -45.63
C GLN A 67 15.33 40.40 -44.93
N ALA A 68 15.32 40.44 -43.60
CA ALA A 68 15.63 41.65 -42.83
C ALA A 68 17.08 42.12 -43.04
N GLN A 69 18.04 41.20 -43.11
CA GLN A 69 19.44 41.51 -43.44
C GLN A 69 19.64 41.94 -44.91
N HIS A 70 18.82 41.42 -45.83
CA HIS A 70 18.84 41.82 -47.23
C HIS A 70 18.27 43.25 -47.43
N ALA A 71 17.20 43.59 -46.71
CA ALA A 71 16.56 44.91 -46.75
C ALA A 71 17.45 46.04 -46.19
N THR A 72 18.36 45.74 -45.26
CA THR A 72 19.31 46.73 -44.74
C THR A 72 20.51 46.96 -45.67
N THR A 73 20.83 46.01 -46.56
CA THR A 73 22.00 46.08 -47.46
C THR A 73 21.70 46.80 -48.79
N THR A 74 20.42 47.00 -49.11
CA THR A 74 19.95 47.51 -50.42
C THR A 74 20.25 49.00 -50.67
N LYS A 75 20.81 49.73 -49.70
CA LYS A 75 21.20 51.14 -49.85
C LYS A 75 22.61 51.35 -50.43
N THR A 76 23.41 50.30 -50.61
CA THR A 76 24.77 50.39 -51.18
C THR A 76 24.97 49.30 -52.23
N ARG A 77 25.33 49.74 -53.46
CA ARG A 77 25.52 48.98 -54.72
C ARG A 77 25.73 47.46 -54.62
N PHE A 78 25.07 46.73 -55.54
CA PHE A 78 25.20 45.31 -55.89
C PHE A 78 26.56 44.68 -55.51
N SER A 79 26.65 44.14 -54.30
CA SER A 79 27.78 43.34 -53.84
C SER A 79 27.52 41.85 -54.08
N ALA A 80 28.57 41.06 -54.30
CA ALA A 80 28.47 39.59 -54.42
C ALA A 80 27.73 38.95 -53.23
N ALA A 81 27.87 39.52 -52.03
CA ALA A 81 27.16 39.09 -50.82
C ALA A 81 25.63 39.28 -50.90
N THR A 82 25.17 40.31 -51.62
CA THR A 82 23.73 40.58 -51.82
C THR A 82 23.11 39.51 -52.72
N VAL A 83 23.80 39.14 -53.81
CA VAL A 83 23.39 38.07 -54.73
C VAL A 83 23.40 36.70 -54.04
N GLN A 84 24.40 36.45 -53.20
CA GLN A 84 24.50 35.20 -52.42
C GLN A 84 23.35 35.04 -51.43
N ARG A 85 22.95 36.12 -50.72
CA ARG A 85 21.80 36.11 -49.81
C ARG A 85 20.47 35.88 -50.54
N SER A 86 20.26 36.49 -51.72
CA SER A 86 19.06 36.25 -52.53
C SER A 86 18.94 34.77 -52.93
N ARG A 87 20.03 34.15 -53.39
CA ARG A 87 20.05 32.70 -53.70
C ARG A 87 19.75 31.83 -52.48
N GLN A 88 20.25 32.20 -51.30
CA GLN A 88 20.00 31.46 -50.07
C GLN A 88 18.54 31.57 -49.62
N ILE A 89 17.90 32.73 -49.77
CA ILE A 89 16.47 32.92 -49.53
C ILE A 89 15.64 32.04 -50.47
N GLU A 90 15.95 32.02 -51.77
CA GLU A 90 15.27 31.18 -52.76
C GLU A 90 15.39 29.69 -52.42
N GLN A 91 16.57 29.22 -52.02
CA GLN A 91 16.79 27.82 -51.60
C GLN A 91 15.95 27.44 -50.38
N LEU A 92 15.91 28.30 -49.35
CA LEU A 92 15.11 28.05 -48.14
C LEU A 92 13.60 28.12 -48.44
N GLN A 93 13.17 29.03 -49.32
CA GLN A 93 11.78 29.11 -49.79
C GLN A 93 11.36 27.87 -50.59
N ALA A 94 12.24 27.34 -51.44
CA ALA A 94 12.00 26.08 -52.15
C ALA A 94 11.87 24.90 -51.18
N LYS A 95 12.75 24.81 -50.17
CA LYS A 95 12.68 23.79 -49.12
C LYS A 95 11.39 23.88 -48.30
N LEU A 96 10.98 25.10 -47.93
CA LEU A 96 9.70 25.36 -47.25
C LEU A 96 8.50 24.93 -48.10
N THR A 97 8.51 25.25 -49.40
CA THR A 97 7.42 24.91 -50.33
C THR A 97 7.30 23.40 -50.50
N HIS A 98 8.42 22.69 -50.61
CA HIS A 98 8.47 21.23 -50.70
C HIS A 98 7.93 20.53 -49.44
N LEU A 99 8.24 21.05 -48.24
CA LEU A 99 7.69 20.51 -46.99
C LEU A 99 6.18 20.77 -46.87
N LEU A 100 5.70 21.92 -47.32
CA LEU A 100 4.27 22.25 -47.33
C LEU A 100 3.48 21.35 -48.30
N THR A 101 4.01 21.06 -49.49
CA THR A 101 3.36 20.14 -50.44
C THR A 101 3.35 18.69 -49.95
N LEU A 102 4.43 18.20 -49.36
CA LEU A 102 4.48 16.87 -48.72
C LEU A 102 3.47 16.71 -47.57
N SER A 103 3.20 17.79 -46.83
CA SER A 103 2.22 17.79 -45.73
C SER A 103 0.77 17.69 -46.22
N SER A 104 0.50 18.12 -47.46
CA SER A 104 -0.85 18.15 -48.05
C SER A 104 -1.29 16.86 -48.75
N THR A 105 -0.36 15.96 -49.09
CA THR A 105 -0.59 14.80 -49.98
C THR A 105 -0.57 13.43 -49.29
N ARG A 106 -0.35 13.34 -47.97
CA ARG A 106 -0.30 12.03 -47.27
C ARG A 106 -1.72 11.44 -47.06
N PRO A 107 -1.99 10.21 -47.52
CA PRO A 107 -3.22 9.50 -47.19
C PRO A 107 -3.29 9.17 -45.68
N LEU A 108 -4.47 9.35 -45.09
CA LEU A 108 -4.78 9.14 -43.65
C LEU A 108 -4.45 7.74 -43.10
N ALA A 109 -4.13 6.76 -43.96
CA ALA A 109 -3.92 5.37 -43.57
C ALA A 109 -2.50 5.06 -43.03
N ASN A 110 -1.49 5.88 -43.34
CA ASN A 110 -0.08 5.63 -42.99
C ASN A 110 0.51 6.67 -42.01
N CYS A 111 -0.32 7.30 -41.18
CA CYS A 111 0.18 8.21 -40.15
C CYS A 111 0.67 7.42 -38.92
N PRO A 112 1.90 7.64 -38.40
CA PRO A 112 2.29 7.15 -37.07
C PRO A 112 1.30 7.67 -36.01
N PRO A 113 1.21 7.03 -34.81
CA PRO A 113 0.14 7.32 -33.85
C PRO A 113 0.01 8.80 -33.55
N ALA A 114 -1.24 9.24 -33.37
CA ALA A 114 -1.63 10.63 -33.10
C ALA A 114 -0.69 11.30 -32.09
N LYS A 115 -0.29 12.54 -32.39
CA LYS A 115 0.66 13.38 -31.63
C LYS A 115 0.55 13.18 -30.11
N PRO A 116 1.69 13.14 -29.37
CA PRO A 116 1.69 12.97 -27.91
C PRO A 116 0.78 14.00 -27.23
N LEU A 117 -0.14 13.52 -26.40
CA LEU A 117 -1.06 14.37 -25.63
C LEU A 117 -0.39 14.82 -24.34
N CYS A 118 0.35 15.93 -24.40
CA CYS A 118 1.06 16.48 -23.26
C CYS A 118 0.15 17.42 -22.44
N PRO A 119 0.15 17.36 -21.09
CA PRO A 119 -0.58 18.31 -20.26
C PRO A 119 0.04 19.69 -20.34
N ALA A 120 -0.78 20.74 -20.24
CA ALA A 120 -0.28 22.13 -20.29
C ALA A 120 0.46 22.58 -19.02
N GLN A 121 0.42 21.78 -17.95
CA GLN A 121 1.11 22.01 -16.69
C GLN A 121 1.70 20.69 -16.17
N PRO A 122 2.73 20.73 -15.31
CA PRO A 122 3.38 19.53 -14.81
C PRO A 122 2.44 18.66 -13.96
N VAL A 123 2.41 17.36 -14.26
CA VAL A 123 1.60 16.33 -13.60
C VAL A 123 2.50 15.31 -12.94
N LEU A 124 2.32 15.05 -11.66
CA LEU A 124 3.03 13.97 -10.95
C LEU A 124 2.11 12.75 -10.77
N LEU A 125 2.56 11.61 -11.28
CA LEU A 125 1.99 10.29 -11.03
C LEU A 125 2.79 9.63 -9.91
N ILE A 126 2.10 9.22 -8.84
CA ILE A 126 2.67 8.47 -7.73
C ILE A 126 2.08 7.07 -7.77
N ALA A 127 2.92 6.08 -8.01
CA ALA A 127 2.50 4.68 -8.10
C ALA A 127 3.53 3.77 -7.45
N THR A 128 3.19 2.50 -7.24
CA THR A 128 4.17 1.51 -6.76
C THR A 128 5.18 1.21 -7.86
N GLY A 129 6.42 0.87 -7.50
CA GLY A 129 7.47 0.59 -8.50
C GLY A 129 7.06 -0.46 -9.52
N ASP A 130 6.36 -1.50 -9.08
CA ASP A 130 5.91 -2.60 -9.94
C ASP A 130 4.82 -2.18 -10.95
N LEU A 131 4.17 -1.03 -10.76
CA LEU A 131 3.17 -0.47 -11.68
C LEU A 131 3.76 0.50 -12.70
N HIS A 132 5.04 0.89 -12.57
CA HIS A 132 5.65 1.89 -13.45
C HIS A 132 5.69 1.42 -14.90
N GLU A 133 6.12 0.19 -15.15
CA GLU A 133 6.16 -0.38 -16.51
C GLU A 133 4.78 -0.38 -17.16
N GLN A 134 3.73 -0.75 -16.42
CA GLN A 134 2.35 -0.75 -16.91
C GLN A 134 1.88 0.68 -17.22
N LEU A 135 2.10 1.63 -16.31
CA LEU A 135 1.71 3.03 -16.50
C LEU A 135 2.42 3.66 -17.71
N ILE A 136 3.71 3.37 -17.89
CA ILE A 136 4.49 3.84 -19.04
C ILE A 136 3.95 3.22 -20.33
N ALA A 137 3.77 1.90 -20.37
CA ALA A 137 3.28 1.20 -21.55
C ALA A 137 1.87 1.66 -21.96
N GLU A 138 0.97 1.86 -20.99
CA GLU A 138 -0.38 2.35 -21.24
C GLU A 138 -0.39 3.83 -21.64
N GLY A 139 0.47 4.66 -21.05
CA GLY A 139 0.69 6.06 -21.48
C GLY A 139 1.14 6.15 -22.93
N GLN A 140 2.14 5.35 -23.31
CA GLN A 140 2.65 5.31 -24.68
C GLN A 140 1.59 4.77 -25.65
N LYS A 141 0.88 3.71 -25.27
CA LYS A 141 -0.14 3.06 -26.11
C LYS A 141 -1.36 3.95 -26.36
N HIS A 142 -1.87 4.61 -25.32
CA HIS A 142 -3.16 5.31 -25.37
C HIS A 142 -3.03 6.81 -25.59
N PHE A 143 -1.93 7.42 -25.12
CA PHE A 143 -1.72 8.87 -25.16
C PHE A 143 -0.46 9.29 -25.94
N GLY A 144 0.37 8.33 -26.35
CA GLY A 144 1.63 8.61 -27.05
C GLY A 144 2.70 9.24 -26.17
N VAL A 145 2.56 9.16 -24.83
CA VAL A 145 3.45 9.84 -23.88
C VAL A 145 4.16 8.85 -22.96
N THR A 146 5.43 9.11 -22.72
CA THR A 146 6.26 8.42 -21.73
C THR A 146 6.55 9.40 -20.58
N PRO A 147 6.08 9.14 -19.34
CA PRO A 147 6.41 9.97 -18.19
C PRO A 147 7.92 10.00 -17.91
N THR A 148 8.42 11.14 -17.45
CA THR A 148 9.79 11.26 -16.94
C THR A 148 9.87 10.76 -15.51
N ILE A 149 10.78 9.82 -15.23
CA ILE A 149 10.92 9.24 -13.90
C ILE A 149 11.67 10.22 -12.96
N ILE A 150 11.13 10.41 -11.76
CA ILE A 150 11.78 11.11 -10.65
C ILE A 150 12.01 10.10 -9.53
N ASP A 151 13.18 9.52 -9.51
CA ASP A 151 13.60 8.46 -8.57
C ASP A 151 14.42 8.99 -7.38
N SER A 152 15.02 10.18 -7.51
CA SER A 152 15.89 10.79 -6.50
C SER A 152 15.75 12.32 -6.43
N GLN A 153 16.28 12.90 -5.35
CA GLN A 153 16.40 14.35 -5.21
C GLN A 153 17.31 14.96 -6.29
N GLU A 154 18.38 14.26 -6.66
CA GLU A 154 19.31 14.70 -7.68
C GLU A 154 18.63 14.78 -9.06
N THR A 155 17.85 13.76 -9.42
CA THR A 155 17.04 13.74 -10.64
C THR A 155 16.07 14.91 -10.65
N PHE A 156 15.40 15.18 -9.53
CA PHE A 156 14.50 16.34 -9.41
C PHE A 156 15.24 17.67 -9.58
N PHE A 157 16.43 17.83 -8.99
CA PHE A 157 17.23 19.04 -9.16
C PHE A 157 17.74 19.24 -10.58
N LYS A 158 18.07 18.16 -11.29
CA LYS A 158 18.44 18.21 -12.72
C LYS A 158 17.28 18.66 -13.61
N LEU A 159 16.06 18.26 -13.27
CA LEU A 159 14.86 18.57 -14.06
C LEU A 159 14.22 19.92 -13.71
N SER A 160 14.46 20.44 -12.50
CA SER A 160 13.80 21.64 -11.98
C SER A 160 14.72 22.86 -11.90
N THR A 161 14.16 24.02 -12.15
CA THR A 161 14.84 25.31 -12.00
C THR A 161 14.31 26.06 -10.79
N LEU A 162 15.19 26.70 -10.03
CA LEU A 162 14.79 27.55 -8.92
C LEU A 162 14.31 28.89 -9.47
N ASN A 163 13.07 29.27 -9.17
CA ASN A 163 12.56 30.59 -9.49
C ASN A 163 13.14 31.60 -8.46
N PRO A 164 13.96 32.56 -8.89
CA PRO A 164 14.67 33.46 -7.97
C PRO A 164 13.72 34.42 -7.23
N THR A 165 12.53 34.68 -7.76
CA THR A 165 11.54 35.60 -7.17
C THR A 165 10.68 34.93 -6.10
N THR A 166 10.32 33.67 -6.32
CA THR A 166 9.41 32.93 -5.41
C THR A 166 10.13 31.95 -4.49
N GLY A 167 11.41 31.64 -4.77
CA GLY A 167 12.15 30.57 -4.10
C GLY A 167 11.62 29.17 -4.37
N ARG A 168 10.61 29.02 -5.24
CA ARG A 168 9.99 27.73 -5.59
C ARG A 168 10.68 27.11 -6.78
N ARG A 169 10.74 25.77 -6.80
CA ARG A 169 11.23 25.03 -7.95
C ARG A 169 10.11 24.84 -8.98
N THR A 170 10.42 25.13 -10.24
CA THR A 170 9.53 24.90 -11.38
C THR A 170 10.10 23.82 -12.26
N ILE A 171 9.23 23.02 -12.88
CA ILE A 171 9.60 21.94 -13.79
C ILE A 171 8.84 22.11 -15.11
N ALA A 172 9.40 21.59 -16.20
CA ALA A 172 8.74 21.64 -17.50
C ALA A 172 7.37 20.95 -17.48
N GLN A 173 6.49 21.34 -18.40
CA GLN A 173 5.19 20.67 -18.57
C GLN A 173 5.37 19.23 -19.07
N GLY A 174 4.57 18.31 -18.55
CA GLY A 174 4.66 16.89 -18.87
C GLY A 174 4.16 15.99 -17.75
N TYR A 175 4.20 14.69 -17.98
CA TYR A 175 3.97 13.68 -16.95
C TYR A 175 5.29 13.30 -16.30
N TYR A 176 5.28 13.25 -14.98
CA TYR A 176 6.38 12.77 -14.15
C TYR A 176 5.89 11.57 -13.35
N LEU A 177 6.77 10.61 -13.09
CA LEU A 177 6.43 9.38 -12.40
C LEU A 177 7.40 9.12 -11.26
N THR A 178 6.89 8.88 -10.06
CA THR A 178 7.69 8.52 -8.89
C THR A 178 7.05 7.39 -8.10
N THR A 179 7.79 6.84 -7.13
CA THR A 179 7.25 5.90 -6.16
C THR A 179 6.93 6.58 -4.83
N TYR A 180 5.98 6.04 -4.08
CA TYR A 180 5.71 6.46 -2.71
C TYR A 180 6.96 6.48 -1.82
N THR A 181 7.82 5.46 -1.97
CA THR A 181 9.06 5.35 -1.19
C THR A 181 10.08 6.39 -1.64
N ALA A 182 10.24 6.60 -2.96
CA ALA A 182 11.15 7.60 -3.49
C ALA A 182 10.75 9.01 -3.04
N LEU A 183 9.45 9.32 -3.16
CA LEU A 183 8.88 10.60 -2.75
C LEU A 183 9.09 10.89 -1.25
N ALA A 184 8.86 9.89 -0.39
CA ALA A 184 8.89 10.10 1.06
C ALA A 184 10.27 9.92 1.72
N ARG A 185 11.15 9.08 1.17
CA ARG A 185 12.38 8.65 1.86
C ARG A 185 13.67 8.83 1.06
N ASN A 186 13.62 9.01 -0.26
CA ASN A 186 14.84 9.11 -1.06
C ASN A 186 15.60 10.40 -0.74
N GLY A 187 16.90 10.26 -0.44
CA GLY A 187 17.80 11.35 -0.07
C GLY A 187 17.59 11.88 1.36
N VAL A 188 16.72 11.26 2.16
CA VAL A 188 16.52 11.63 3.56
C VAL A 188 17.59 10.98 4.41
N THR A 189 18.42 11.79 5.07
CA THR A 189 19.29 11.29 6.14
C THR A 189 18.48 11.17 7.43
N SER A 190 18.64 10.04 8.12
CA SER A 190 18.09 9.89 9.46
C SER A 190 18.68 10.95 10.37
N PHE A 191 17.89 11.42 11.35
CA PHE A 191 18.44 12.25 12.41
C PHE A 191 19.58 11.47 13.09
N PRO A 192 20.77 12.08 13.26
CA PRO A 192 21.96 11.40 13.73
C PRO A 192 21.74 10.89 15.16
N ASP A 193 22.33 9.74 15.48
CA ASP A 193 22.37 9.26 16.86
C ASP A 193 23.22 10.20 17.73
N LEU A 194 22.85 10.31 18.99
CA LEU A 194 23.55 11.16 19.96
C LEU A 194 24.93 10.57 20.27
N ASP A 195 26.00 11.20 19.75
CA ASP A 195 27.39 10.85 20.08
C ASP A 195 27.93 11.71 21.24
N LEU A 196 27.84 11.18 22.46
CA LEU A 196 28.38 11.82 23.66
C LEU A 196 29.91 11.73 23.77
N LYS A 197 30.57 10.85 23.00
CA LYS A 197 32.03 10.69 23.05
C LYS A 197 32.73 11.89 22.38
N ASN A 198 32.11 12.43 21.34
CA ASN A 198 32.60 13.56 20.54
C ASN A 198 31.57 14.71 20.47
N PRO A 199 31.35 15.45 21.57
CA PRO A 199 30.33 16.51 21.60
C PRO A 199 30.62 17.65 20.63
N SER A 200 31.90 17.94 20.33
CA SER A 200 32.29 18.96 19.34
C SER A 200 31.79 18.62 17.94
N ARG A 201 31.97 17.35 17.51
CA ARG A 201 31.43 16.86 16.23
C ARG A 201 29.91 17.00 16.19
N MET A 202 29.24 16.78 17.32
CA MET A 202 27.78 16.86 17.36
C MET A 202 27.26 18.30 17.34
N MET A 203 28.03 19.27 17.85
CA MET A 203 27.70 20.68 17.61
C MET A 203 27.72 21.01 16.11
N GLU A 204 28.74 20.57 15.37
CA GLU A 204 28.82 20.78 13.91
C GLU A 204 27.65 20.11 13.18
N VAL A 205 27.33 18.86 13.51
CA VAL A 205 26.23 18.10 12.91
C VAL A 205 24.87 18.76 13.16
N LEU A 206 24.66 19.34 14.35
CA LEU A 206 23.43 20.07 14.70
C LEU A 206 23.47 21.55 14.26
N ASN A 207 24.52 21.98 13.54
CA ASN A 207 24.75 23.36 13.12
C ASN A 207 24.71 24.37 14.29
N LEU A 208 25.23 23.96 15.46
CA LEU A 208 25.41 24.77 16.65
C LEU A 208 26.80 25.41 16.64
N LYS A 209 26.87 26.69 17.00
CA LYS A 209 28.10 27.47 17.05
C LYS A 209 28.55 27.68 18.49
N GLN A 210 29.79 28.12 18.68
CA GLN A 210 30.33 28.45 20.01
C GLN A 210 29.47 29.49 20.74
N ILE A 211 28.92 30.47 20.02
CA ILE A 211 28.02 31.48 20.58
C ILE A 211 26.76 30.88 21.23
N ASP A 212 26.26 29.75 20.70
CA ASP A 212 25.08 29.07 21.26
C ASP A 212 25.43 28.34 22.56
N LEU A 213 26.65 27.78 22.63
CA LEU A 213 27.18 27.15 23.83
C LEU A 213 27.45 28.18 24.93
N ASP A 214 27.97 29.36 24.57
CA ASP A 214 28.20 30.46 25.51
C ASP A 214 26.88 31.00 26.07
N ALA A 215 25.86 31.16 25.23
CA ALA A 215 24.51 31.54 25.66
C ALA A 215 23.88 30.48 26.57
N PHE A 216 24.06 29.19 26.27
CA PHE A 216 23.61 28.10 27.13
C PHE A 216 24.28 28.15 28.51
N TYR A 217 25.59 28.38 28.57
CA TYR A 217 26.33 28.48 29.82
C TYR A 217 25.95 29.73 30.63
N ALA A 218 25.72 30.87 29.98
CA ALA A 218 25.23 32.08 30.64
C ALA A 218 23.84 31.86 31.29
N ASN A 219 22.96 31.08 30.64
CA ASN A 219 21.62 30.79 31.14
C ASN A 219 21.53 29.61 32.14
N ARG A 220 22.68 29.09 32.62
CA ARG A 220 22.74 27.91 33.50
C ARG A 220 21.91 28.02 34.77
N GLY A 221 21.81 29.22 35.35
CA GLY A 221 21.04 29.48 36.59
C GLY A 221 19.55 29.23 36.44
N ASN A 222 18.97 29.61 35.30
CA ASN A 222 17.55 29.36 35.01
C ASN A 222 17.34 27.90 34.59
N LEU A 223 18.22 27.36 33.74
CA LEU A 223 18.10 25.99 33.23
C LEU A 223 18.17 24.94 34.34
N PHE A 224 19.02 25.16 35.35
CA PHE A 224 19.25 24.21 36.44
C PHE A 224 18.79 24.75 37.80
N GLN A 225 17.80 25.65 37.81
CA GLN A 225 17.30 26.29 39.03
C GLN A 225 17.00 25.29 40.15
N ARG A 226 16.33 24.17 39.83
CA ARG A 226 16.03 23.12 40.80
C ARG A 226 17.28 22.47 41.40
N HIS A 227 18.31 22.22 40.59
CA HIS A 227 19.56 21.63 41.09
C HIS A 227 20.31 22.61 42.00
N TYR A 228 20.32 23.90 41.64
CA TYR A 228 20.88 24.96 42.49
C TYR A 228 20.12 25.08 43.81
N SER A 229 18.78 25.07 43.79
CA SER A 229 17.95 25.08 45.00
C SER A 229 18.15 23.85 45.88
N ASN A 230 18.28 22.66 45.30
CA ASN A 230 18.49 21.42 46.05
C ASN A 230 19.81 21.43 46.84
N LEU A 231 20.84 22.11 46.34
CA LEU A 231 22.15 22.24 47.00
C LEU A 231 22.33 23.59 47.72
N TYR A 232 21.30 24.42 47.80
CA TYR A 232 21.38 25.79 48.34
C TYR A 232 22.56 26.60 47.74
N CYS A 233 22.83 26.43 46.45
CA CYS A 233 23.91 27.11 45.72
C CYS A 233 23.34 28.07 44.66
N THR A 234 24.19 28.96 44.15
CA THR A 234 23.90 29.85 43.01
C THR A 234 24.92 29.63 41.89
N PRO A 235 24.68 30.15 40.67
CA PRO A 235 25.64 30.06 39.56
C PRO A 235 27.02 30.69 39.81
N GLY A 236 27.16 31.46 40.91
CA GLY A 236 28.43 32.05 41.36
C GLY A 236 29.06 31.39 42.58
N THR A 237 28.50 30.28 43.07
CA THR A 237 29.10 29.50 44.16
C THR A 237 30.37 28.80 43.66
N SER A 238 31.48 28.91 44.39
CA SER A 238 32.73 28.23 44.04
C SER A 238 32.60 26.70 44.06
N GLY A 239 33.48 25.98 43.35
CA GLY A 239 33.51 24.51 43.39
C GLY A 239 33.69 23.97 44.83
N CYS A 240 34.55 24.58 45.63
CA CYS A 240 34.78 24.17 47.02
C CYS A 240 33.54 24.34 47.90
N ASP A 241 32.75 25.39 47.69
CA ASP A 241 31.53 25.63 48.44
C ASP A 241 30.39 24.70 48.00
N LEU A 242 30.35 24.32 46.71
CA LEU A 242 29.46 23.29 46.19
C LEU A 242 29.74 21.93 46.86
N ASP A 243 31.02 21.52 46.93
CA ASP A 243 31.45 20.27 47.57
C ASP A 243 31.09 20.24 49.06
N ARG A 244 31.26 21.37 49.74
CA ARG A 244 30.91 21.53 51.16
C ARG A 244 29.40 21.40 51.37
N SER A 245 28.60 22.07 50.54
CA SER A 245 27.13 22.02 50.65
C SER A 245 26.60 20.61 50.39
N TYR A 246 27.05 19.96 49.31
CA TYR A 246 26.69 18.58 49.00
C TYR A 246 27.05 17.61 50.13
N SER A 247 28.27 17.70 50.67
CA SER A 247 28.74 16.84 51.76
C SER A 247 27.98 17.05 53.08
N ALA A 248 27.47 18.27 53.33
CA ALA A 248 26.64 18.56 54.49
C ALA A 248 25.23 17.96 54.33
N LEU A 249 24.57 18.24 53.21
CA LEU A 249 23.20 17.76 52.92
C LEU A 249 23.13 16.24 52.80
N LYS A 250 24.17 15.61 52.25
CA LYS A 250 24.22 14.14 52.14
C LYS A 250 24.32 13.45 53.50
N ARG A 251 24.94 14.08 54.50
CA ARG A 251 24.98 13.56 55.89
C ARG A 251 23.63 13.66 56.60
N GLU A 252 22.77 14.58 56.19
CA GLU A 252 21.45 14.83 56.78
C GLU A 252 20.31 14.06 56.08
N CYS A 253 20.62 13.32 55.01
CA CYS A 253 19.63 12.57 54.24
C CYS A 253 19.19 11.28 54.93
N ASN A 254 17.87 11.17 55.16
CA ASN A 254 17.26 9.99 55.79
C ASN A 254 16.45 9.10 54.81
N ASN A 255 16.41 9.43 53.52
CA ASN A 255 15.67 8.68 52.50
C ASN A 255 16.46 8.57 51.18
N ARG A 256 16.46 7.36 50.61
CA ARG A 256 17.10 7.00 49.33
C ARG A 256 16.70 7.88 48.15
N TRP A 257 15.47 8.41 48.15
CA TRP A 257 15.03 9.34 47.09
C TRP A 257 15.70 10.71 47.20
N GLN A 258 15.88 11.23 48.41
CA GLN A 258 16.53 12.53 48.64
C GLN A 258 18.02 12.46 48.30
N GLU A 259 18.68 11.40 48.74
CA GLU A 259 20.09 11.13 48.42
C GLU A 259 20.32 11.09 46.90
N LYS A 260 19.47 10.35 46.17
CA LYS A 260 19.56 10.27 44.71
C LYS A 260 19.39 11.64 44.02
N ASN A 261 18.49 12.48 44.52
CA ASN A 261 18.27 13.83 43.97
C ASN A 261 19.45 14.77 44.24
N LEU A 262 20.13 14.64 45.39
CA LEU A 262 21.32 15.43 45.71
C LEU A 262 22.51 14.98 44.87
N ASP A 263 22.70 13.67 44.72
CA ASP A 263 23.74 13.08 43.86
C ASP A 263 23.59 13.58 42.42
N GLU A 264 22.37 13.54 41.86
CA GLU A 264 22.09 14.07 40.53
C GLU A 264 22.36 15.58 40.43
N ALA A 265 21.98 16.38 41.43
CA ALA A 265 22.24 17.81 41.42
C ALA A 265 23.74 18.14 41.46
N TYR A 266 24.51 17.42 42.26
CA TYR A 266 25.94 17.62 42.40
C TYR A 266 26.71 17.20 41.13
N ASP A 267 26.37 16.03 40.58
CA ASP A 267 26.98 15.53 39.35
C ASP A 267 26.76 16.47 38.17
N VAL A 268 25.61 17.15 38.12
CA VAL A 268 25.34 18.17 37.10
C VAL A 268 26.16 19.44 37.37
N LEU A 269 26.05 20.01 38.57
CA LEU A 269 26.57 21.35 38.85
C LEU A 269 28.10 21.42 38.91
N ARG A 270 28.80 20.35 39.31
CA ARG A 270 30.28 20.33 39.38
C ARG A 270 30.97 20.65 38.05
N HIS A 271 30.31 20.35 36.93
CA HIS A 271 30.85 20.61 35.59
C HIS A 271 30.65 22.06 35.13
N PHE A 272 29.75 22.81 35.77
CA PHE A 272 29.44 24.21 35.45
C PHE A 272 30.22 25.22 36.31
N GLN A 273 31.10 24.74 37.20
CA GLN A 273 31.91 25.61 38.04
C GLN A 273 33.28 25.88 37.39
N PRO A 274 33.77 27.13 37.43
CA PRO A 274 35.07 27.47 36.86
C PRO A 274 36.19 26.71 37.59
N PHE A 275 37.20 26.27 36.83
CA PHE A 275 38.36 25.57 37.40
C PHE A 275 39.26 26.51 38.21
N ALA A 276 39.37 27.76 37.76
CA ALA A 276 39.95 28.86 38.51
C ALA A 276 38.94 30.02 38.45
N ALA A 277 38.34 30.38 39.59
CA ALA A 277 37.41 31.48 39.66
C ALA A 277 38.16 32.77 39.33
N PRO A 278 37.85 33.47 38.21
CA PRO A 278 38.40 34.79 37.98
C PRO A 278 37.93 35.73 39.08
N ASP A 279 38.80 36.58 39.61
CA ASP A 279 38.41 37.65 40.53
C ASP A 279 37.39 38.57 39.82
N GLY A 280 36.11 38.55 40.23
CA GLY A 280 35.06 39.35 39.60
C GLY A 280 33.63 38.81 39.74
N ASP A 281 32.68 39.52 39.12
CA ASP A 281 31.25 39.17 39.11
C ASP A 281 31.02 37.80 38.44
N PRO A 282 30.39 36.81 39.13
CA PRO A 282 30.04 35.52 38.54
C PRO A 282 29.15 35.55 37.31
N ALA A 283 28.51 36.69 37.02
CA ALA A 283 27.81 36.95 35.77
C ALA A 283 28.74 37.06 34.55
N LEU A 284 30.04 37.28 34.76
CA LEU A 284 31.06 37.41 33.71
C LEU A 284 31.78 36.09 33.39
N TRP A 285 31.48 34.99 34.09
CA TRP A 285 32.09 33.69 33.82
C TRP A 285 31.62 33.12 32.49
N THR A 286 32.57 32.78 31.61
CA THR A 286 32.31 32.17 30.30
C THR A 286 32.76 30.71 30.28
N VAL A 287 32.46 30.03 29.17
CA VAL A 287 32.86 28.63 28.93
C VAL A 287 34.38 28.46 28.94
N ASP A 288 35.15 29.51 28.64
CA ASP A 288 36.61 29.49 28.65
C ASP A 288 37.22 29.44 30.06
N CYS A 289 36.43 29.73 31.10
CA CYS A 289 36.85 29.59 32.50
C CYS A 289 36.82 28.14 33.01
N LEU A 290 36.36 27.19 32.20
CA LEU A 290 36.24 25.77 32.54
C LEU A 290 37.49 24.99 32.17
N SER A 291 37.80 23.92 32.92
CA SER A 291 38.81 22.95 32.48
C SER A 291 38.40 22.24 31.18
N PRO A 292 39.34 21.64 30.43
CA PRO A 292 39.00 20.88 29.22
C PRO A 292 37.94 19.79 29.45
N ASP A 293 38.01 19.09 30.58
CA ASP A 293 37.06 18.04 30.94
C ASP A 293 35.68 18.61 31.30
N GLN A 294 35.64 19.72 32.03
CA GLN A 294 34.39 20.42 32.35
C GLN A 294 33.74 20.99 31.09
N ARG A 295 34.52 21.63 30.21
CA ARG A 295 34.04 22.12 28.91
C ARG A 295 33.45 21.01 28.07
N LYS A 296 34.12 19.84 28.01
CA LYS A 296 33.60 18.66 27.30
C LYS A 296 32.29 18.17 27.90
N ALA A 297 32.17 18.11 29.24
CA ALA A 297 30.95 17.68 29.92
C ALA A 297 29.78 18.67 29.73
N VAL A 298 30.03 19.98 29.84
CA VAL A 298 29.04 21.03 29.57
C VAL A 298 28.57 20.98 28.12
N MET A 299 29.49 20.82 27.17
CA MET A 299 29.16 20.69 25.75
C MET A 299 28.35 19.42 25.46
N ALA A 300 28.71 18.28 26.06
CA ALA A 300 27.94 17.04 25.94
C ALA A 300 26.50 17.21 26.45
N ARG A 301 26.32 17.93 27.55
CA ARG A 301 24.98 18.23 28.10
C ARG A 301 24.20 19.20 27.23
N PHE A 302 24.84 20.25 26.71
CA PHE A 302 24.25 21.18 25.76
C PHE A 302 23.75 20.46 24.50
N VAL A 303 24.62 19.64 23.89
CA VAL A 303 24.31 18.81 22.74
C VAL A 303 23.16 17.84 23.04
N THR A 304 23.14 17.20 24.20
CA THR A 304 22.05 16.28 24.60
C THR A 304 20.71 16.99 24.62
N ILE A 305 20.67 18.19 25.22
CA ILE A 305 19.45 19.01 25.29
C ILE A 305 19.02 19.43 23.89
N LYS A 306 19.93 19.94 23.06
CA LYS A 306 19.62 20.38 21.70
C LYS A 306 19.23 19.24 20.76
N HIS A 307 19.86 18.07 20.90
CA HIS A 307 19.49 16.86 20.17
C HIS A 307 18.07 16.41 20.55
N THR A 308 17.73 16.44 21.84
CA THR A 308 16.38 16.14 22.32
C THR A 308 15.36 17.16 21.81
N GLU A 309 15.67 18.46 21.89
CA GLU A 309 14.82 19.55 21.39
C GLU A 309 14.59 19.42 19.88
N TYR A 310 15.65 19.19 19.10
CA TYR A 310 15.57 19.08 17.65
C TYR A 310 14.86 17.81 17.22
N SER A 311 15.15 16.66 17.85
CA SER A 311 14.48 15.39 17.53
C SER A 311 12.97 15.45 17.77
N GLN A 312 12.52 16.13 18.83
CA GLN A 312 11.09 16.33 19.12
C GLN A 312 10.41 17.21 18.07
N ALA A 313 11.11 18.21 17.52
CA ALA A 313 10.55 19.14 16.56
C ALA A 313 10.61 18.66 15.09
N ILE A 314 11.26 17.53 14.77
CA ILE A 314 11.38 17.07 13.38
C ILE A 314 10.02 16.68 12.81
N GLY A 315 9.70 17.25 11.64
CA GLY A 315 8.44 17.04 10.94
C GLY A 315 7.31 17.94 11.42
N GLU A 316 7.51 18.70 12.51
CA GLU A 316 6.56 19.69 13.00
C GLU A 316 6.84 21.07 12.40
N SER A 317 5.81 21.90 12.29
CA SER A 317 6.02 23.30 11.88
C SER A 317 6.33 24.21 13.07
N ARG A 318 7.38 25.03 12.94
CA ARG A 318 7.87 25.93 14.00
C ARG A 318 7.13 27.26 14.17
N TYR A 319 6.12 27.66 13.36
CA TYR A 319 5.36 28.93 13.61
C TYR A 319 3.92 28.95 12.99
N PRO A 320 3.02 29.85 13.44
CA PRO A 320 2.10 29.71 14.57
C PRO A 320 0.68 29.32 14.13
N ARG A 321 -0.16 28.94 15.11
CA ARG A 321 -1.62 28.70 14.98
C ARG A 321 -2.46 29.94 14.59
N ASP A 322 -1.83 31.05 14.21
CA ASP A 322 -2.47 32.34 13.94
C ASP A 322 -2.88 32.44 12.45
N PRO A 323 -4.18 32.55 12.13
CA PRO A 323 -4.67 32.67 10.76
C PRO A 323 -4.24 33.97 10.03
N SER A 324 -3.61 34.93 10.71
CA SER A 324 -3.14 36.19 10.14
C SER A 324 -1.69 36.14 9.59
N SER A 325 -0.95 35.05 9.84
CA SER A 325 0.42 34.86 9.34
C SER A 325 0.41 34.59 7.82
N THR A 326 1.02 35.49 7.04
CA THR A 326 1.24 35.32 5.60
C THR A 326 2.44 34.44 5.25
N LEU A 327 3.26 34.08 6.23
CA LEU A 327 4.41 33.18 6.04
C LEU A 327 3.97 31.72 6.18
N PRO A 328 4.38 30.83 5.26
CA PRO A 328 4.07 29.42 5.36
C PRO A 328 4.68 28.83 6.64
N PRO A 329 3.98 27.92 7.32
CA PRO A 329 4.51 27.19 8.47
C PRO A 329 5.87 26.56 8.12
N ILE A 330 6.96 27.02 8.75
CA ILE A 330 8.30 26.47 8.50
C ILE A 330 8.33 25.07 9.13
N LYS A 331 8.29 24.02 8.31
CA LYS A 331 8.47 22.64 8.77
C LYS A 331 9.93 22.43 9.16
N CYS A 332 10.17 21.96 10.37
CA CYS A 332 11.50 21.61 10.84
C CYS A 332 11.91 20.27 10.24
N CYS A 333 12.81 20.29 9.26
CA CYS A 333 13.37 19.08 8.64
C CYS A 333 14.87 19.04 8.89
N TYR A 334 15.39 17.93 9.42
CA TYR A 334 16.85 17.71 9.48
C TYR A 334 17.44 17.49 8.07
N SER A 335 16.74 16.69 7.26
CA SER A 335 17.02 16.48 5.85
C SER A 335 15.69 16.46 5.09
N PRO A 336 15.51 17.29 4.05
CA PRO A 336 14.26 17.32 3.31
C PRO A 336 14.10 16.04 2.50
N SER A 337 12.88 15.51 2.47
CA SER A 337 12.49 14.47 1.53
C SER A 337 12.27 15.05 0.13
N LEU A 338 12.23 14.19 -0.89
CA LEU A 338 11.84 14.61 -2.23
C LEU A 338 10.47 15.31 -2.21
N ALA A 339 9.53 14.82 -1.41
CA ALA A 339 8.24 15.47 -1.19
C ALA A 339 8.36 16.89 -0.62
N ASP A 340 9.29 17.15 0.30
CA ASP A 340 9.50 18.50 0.86
C ASP A 340 10.03 19.44 -0.23
N LEU A 341 10.92 18.93 -1.10
CA LEU A 341 11.55 19.72 -2.17
C LEU A 341 10.59 20.04 -3.33
N CYS A 342 9.60 19.19 -3.59
CA CYS A 342 8.69 19.32 -4.74
C CYS A 342 7.22 19.59 -4.39
N ALA A 343 6.92 19.90 -3.12
CA ALA A 343 5.56 20.02 -2.58
C ALA A 343 4.63 20.93 -3.41
N ASP A 344 5.15 22.04 -3.93
CA ASP A 344 4.41 23.06 -4.69
C ASP A 344 4.74 23.07 -6.20
N THR A 345 5.51 22.10 -6.70
CA THR A 345 6.02 22.11 -8.08
C THR A 345 4.97 21.69 -9.11
N PHE A 346 4.05 20.79 -8.72
CA PHE A 346 3.12 20.14 -9.63
C PHE A 346 1.72 20.73 -9.54
N ALA A 347 1.09 20.96 -10.69
CA ALA A 347 -0.30 21.44 -10.74
C ALA A 347 -1.30 20.32 -10.42
N VAL A 348 -0.95 19.09 -10.78
CA VAL A 348 -1.77 17.89 -10.57
C VAL A 348 -0.92 16.81 -9.92
N VAL A 349 -1.44 16.17 -8.86
CA VAL A 349 -0.89 14.92 -8.34
C VAL A 349 -1.94 13.83 -8.44
N VAL A 350 -1.54 12.70 -9.05
CA VAL A 350 -2.33 11.47 -9.12
C VAL A 350 -1.68 10.44 -8.22
N ALA A 351 -2.39 10.00 -7.18
CA ALA A 351 -1.95 8.95 -6.26
C ALA A 351 -2.67 7.64 -6.60
N ASP A 352 -1.96 6.71 -7.24
CA ASP A 352 -2.48 5.37 -7.52
C ASP A 352 -2.31 4.41 -6.34
N GLU A 353 -3.26 3.50 -6.16
CA GLU A 353 -3.42 2.72 -4.93
C GLU A 353 -3.44 3.59 -3.66
N GLY A 354 -4.30 4.61 -3.68
CA GLY A 354 -4.39 5.66 -2.65
C GLY A 354 -4.59 5.19 -1.21
N THR A 355 -4.98 3.92 -0.96
CA THR A 355 -4.98 3.36 0.40
C THR A 355 -3.58 3.36 1.04
N LYS A 356 -2.50 3.53 0.26
CA LYS A 356 -1.14 3.71 0.78
C LYS A 356 -0.95 5.02 1.56
N ILE A 357 -1.76 6.04 1.29
CA ILE A 357 -1.69 7.34 1.97
C ILE A 357 -2.66 7.47 3.15
N LYS A 358 -3.30 6.38 3.58
CA LYS A 358 -4.27 6.42 4.69
C LYS A 358 -3.64 6.56 6.07
N GLY A 359 -2.40 6.11 6.22
CA GLY A 359 -1.74 6.03 7.53
C GLY A 359 -1.44 7.41 8.08
N GLU A 360 -1.84 7.66 9.33
CA GLU A 360 -1.63 8.93 10.03
C GLU A 360 -0.15 9.29 10.09
N ASP A 361 0.65 8.40 10.68
CA ASP A 361 2.05 8.65 11.01
C ASP A 361 3.07 8.05 10.04
N THR A 362 2.61 7.36 9.00
CA THR A 362 3.54 6.72 8.07
C THR A 362 4.26 7.77 7.24
N LEU A 363 5.59 7.62 7.07
CA LEU A 363 6.39 8.53 6.24
C LEU A 363 5.83 8.63 4.81
N ILE A 364 5.35 7.53 4.26
CA ILE A 364 4.68 7.49 2.94
C ILE A 364 3.40 8.34 2.94
N GLY A 365 2.57 8.19 3.97
CA GLY A 365 1.33 8.95 4.12
C GLY A 365 1.60 10.44 4.28
N LYS A 366 2.44 10.81 5.26
CA LYS A 366 2.86 12.21 5.51
C LYS A 366 3.51 12.83 4.27
N GLY A 367 4.48 12.15 3.67
CA GLY A 367 5.22 12.61 2.50
C GLY A 367 4.36 12.78 1.25
N THR A 368 3.32 11.96 1.05
CA THR A 368 2.41 12.19 -0.08
C THR A 368 1.37 13.28 0.23
N ARG A 369 0.82 13.29 1.44
CA ARG A 369 -0.25 14.24 1.82
C ARG A 369 0.24 15.68 1.94
N GLN A 370 1.52 15.90 2.24
CA GLN A 370 2.11 17.24 2.26
C GLN A 370 2.25 17.87 0.86
N MET A 371 2.15 17.09 -0.21
CA MET A 371 2.09 17.63 -1.56
C MET A 371 0.85 18.53 -1.68
N ASN A 372 1.03 19.74 -2.19
CA ASN A 372 -0.02 20.76 -2.24
C ASN A 372 -0.35 21.19 -3.68
N PRO A 373 -0.67 20.25 -4.59
CA PRO A 373 -1.07 20.62 -5.94
C PRO A 373 -2.44 21.31 -5.93
N LYS A 374 -2.78 22.04 -7.01
CA LYS A 374 -4.15 22.53 -7.19
C LYS A 374 -5.14 21.37 -7.35
N TYR A 375 -4.78 20.38 -8.16
CA TYR A 375 -5.65 19.27 -8.51
C TYR A 375 -5.17 17.93 -7.95
N ARG A 376 -6.07 17.14 -7.36
CA ARG A 376 -5.73 15.88 -6.65
C ARG A 376 -6.60 14.71 -7.09
N LEU A 377 -6.00 13.68 -7.64
CA LEU A 377 -6.72 12.45 -8.01
C LEU A 377 -6.21 11.28 -7.18
N VAL A 378 -7.09 10.65 -6.41
CA VAL A 378 -6.79 9.42 -5.68
C VAL A 378 -7.41 8.26 -6.44
N LEU A 379 -6.63 7.31 -6.93
CA LEU A 379 -7.12 6.10 -7.58
C LEU A 379 -7.04 4.93 -6.60
N SER A 380 -8.14 4.22 -6.39
CA SER A 380 -8.15 2.99 -5.60
C SER A 380 -9.27 2.06 -6.06
N ALA A 381 -9.10 0.74 -5.87
CA ALA A 381 -10.23 -0.18 -6.02
C ALA A 381 -11.10 -0.17 -4.74
N THR A 382 -10.47 0.02 -3.58
CA THR A 382 -11.09 -0.13 -2.26
C THR A 382 -10.76 1.09 -1.39
N PRO A 383 -11.46 2.23 -1.59
CA PRO A 383 -11.16 3.47 -0.85
C PRO A 383 -11.36 3.30 0.67
N ILE A 384 -12.23 2.37 1.09
CA ILE A 384 -12.37 1.90 2.47
C ILE A 384 -11.84 0.47 2.52
N LYS A 385 -10.74 0.26 3.25
CA LYS A 385 -10.04 -1.04 3.27
C LYS A 385 -10.46 -1.92 4.45
N ASN A 386 -10.35 -1.40 5.67
CA ASN A 386 -10.61 -2.16 6.89
C ASN A 386 -11.75 -1.55 7.71
N ARG A 387 -11.68 -0.24 7.95
CA ARG A 387 -12.67 0.49 8.75
C ARG A 387 -12.95 1.84 8.10
N LEU A 388 -14.12 2.38 8.38
CA LEU A 388 -14.53 3.68 7.86
C LEU A 388 -13.51 4.82 8.10
N PRO A 389 -12.88 4.97 9.28
CA PRO A 389 -11.91 6.04 9.50
C PRO A 389 -10.69 6.01 8.58
N ASP A 390 -10.37 4.86 7.98
CA ASP A 390 -9.24 4.73 7.03
C ASP A 390 -9.40 5.66 5.80
N VAL A 391 -10.63 6.02 5.43
CA VAL A 391 -10.87 6.90 4.28
C VAL A 391 -10.68 8.38 4.62
N PHE A 392 -10.64 8.73 5.91
CA PHE A 392 -10.57 10.13 6.36
C PHE A 392 -9.42 10.88 5.69
N ARG A 393 -8.21 10.33 5.76
CA ARG A 393 -7.00 10.96 5.19
C ARG A 393 -7.02 11.02 3.67
N LEU A 394 -7.68 10.07 3.00
CA LEU A 394 -7.87 10.11 1.55
C LEU A 394 -8.85 11.24 1.18
N ALA A 395 -9.98 11.32 1.88
CA ALA A 395 -11.01 12.32 1.66
C ALA A 395 -10.48 13.72 1.94
N HIS A 396 -9.93 13.95 3.14
CA HIS A 396 -9.28 15.19 3.55
C HIS A 396 -8.27 15.68 2.52
N TRP A 397 -7.32 14.83 2.11
CA TRP A 397 -6.33 15.20 1.11
C TRP A 397 -6.96 15.51 -0.25
N SER A 398 -7.84 14.63 -0.77
CA SER A 398 -8.50 14.84 -2.07
C SER A 398 -9.35 16.12 -2.14
N THR A 399 -9.83 16.59 -1.00
CA THR A 399 -10.63 17.83 -0.87
C THR A 399 -9.80 19.08 -0.56
N GLY A 400 -8.47 18.99 -0.61
CA GLY A 400 -7.57 20.15 -0.50
C GLY A 400 -6.64 20.13 0.72
N ALA A 401 -6.75 19.15 1.61
CA ALA A 401 -5.97 19.03 2.84
C ALA A 401 -6.05 20.29 3.73
N HIS A 402 -7.25 20.88 3.83
CA HIS A 402 -7.44 22.10 4.61
C HIS A 402 -7.25 21.83 6.10
N ARG A 403 -6.58 22.77 6.78
CA ARG A 403 -6.41 22.73 8.24
C ARG A 403 -7.77 22.76 8.95
N LEU A 404 -8.67 23.62 8.48
CA LEU A 404 -10.01 23.79 9.00
C LEU A 404 -11.02 23.07 8.12
N ALA A 405 -12.16 22.72 8.71
CA ALA A 405 -13.32 22.20 7.99
C ALA A 405 -13.74 23.12 6.82
N ASN A 406 -14.19 22.52 5.72
CA ASN A 406 -14.71 23.25 4.57
C ASN A 406 -16.03 22.66 4.07
N ALA A 407 -16.65 23.30 3.07
CA ALA A 407 -17.95 22.86 2.56
C ALA A 407 -17.94 21.48 1.88
N ARG A 408 -16.82 21.05 1.27
CA ARG A 408 -16.70 19.72 0.64
C ARG A 408 -16.42 18.62 1.65
N PHE A 409 -15.69 18.93 2.71
CA PHE A 409 -15.31 18.03 3.78
C PHE A 409 -15.31 18.80 5.11
N PRO A 410 -16.35 18.64 5.95
CA PRO A 410 -16.57 19.43 7.14
C PRO A 410 -15.74 18.91 8.33
N PHE A 411 -14.50 18.52 8.06
CA PHE A 411 -13.53 18.05 9.04
C PHE A 411 -12.16 18.62 8.66
N GLY A 412 -11.50 19.26 9.61
CA GLY A 412 -10.13 19.75 9.50
C GLY A 412 -9.09 18.66 9.69
N ASP A 413 -7.82 19.06 9.76
CA ASP A 413 -6.68 18.13 9.83
C ASP A 413 -6.63 17.32 11.14
N ASP A 414 -7.11 17.91 12.24
CA ASP A 414 -7.10 17.31 13.58
C ASP A 414 -8.41 16.54 13.90
N ASP A 415 -9.38 16.55 12.99
CA ASP A 415 -10.75 16.06 13.25
C ASP A 415 -10.96 14.57 12.93
N ALA A 416 -9.88 13.81 12.71
CA ALA A 416 -9.97 12.37 12.41
C ALA A 416 -10.72 11.60 13.51
N GLN A 417 -10.53 12.01 14.77
CA GLN A 417 -11.20 11.42 15.91
C GLN A 417 -12.69 11.76 15.93
N THR A 418 -13.04 13.03 15.69
CA THR A 418 -14.42 13.51 15.61
C THR A 418 -15.19 12.85 14.47
N PHE A 419 -14.54 12.67 13.32
CA PHE A 419 -15.09 11.89 12.21
C PHE A 419 -15.44 10.47 12.63
N ALA A 420 -14.53 9.78 13.33
CA ALA A 420 -14.77 8.42 13.82
C ALA A 420 -15.91 8.37 14.85
N GLU A 421 -16.01 9.35 15.75
CA GLU A 421 -17.09 9.45 16.74
C GLU A 421 -18.46 9.70 16.11
N GLN A 422 -18.50 10.47 15.03
CA GLN A 422 -19.75 10.81 14.35
C GLN A 422 -20.33 9.64 13.55
N PHE A 423 -19.48 8.74 13.05
CA PHE A 423 -19.88 7.71 12.09
C PHE A 423 -19.60 6.27 12.52
N LEU A 424 -19.00 6.03 13.69
CA LEU A 424 -18.87 4.70 14.27
C LEU A 424 -19.69 4.57 15.56
N VAL A 425 -20.22 3.37 15.78
CA VAL A 425 -20.86 3.03 17.06
C VAL A 425 -19.78 2.87 18.14
N THR A 426 -20.02 3.48 19.31
CA THR A 426 -19.15 3.37 20.48
C THR A 426 -19.79 2.46 21.53
N GLU A 427 -19.02 1.51 22.03
CA GLU A 427 -19.39 0.60 23.12
C GLU A 427 -18.62 0.95 24.38
N ARG A 428 -19.27 0.84 25.53
CA ARG A 428 -18.67 1.08 26.84
C ARG A 428 -18.39 -0.25 27.53
N ASN A 429 -17.12 -0.52 27.87
CA ASN A 429 -16.74 -1.77 28.52
C ASN A 429 -16.78 -1.63 30.05
N LEU A 430 -17.96 -1.86 30.64
CA LEU A 430 -18.18 -1.75 32.09
C LEU A 430 -17.23 -2.66 32.91
N SER A 431 -16.90 -3.85 32.40
CA SER A 431 -16.03 -4.80 33.08
C SER A 431 -14.55 -4.39 33.07
N ALA A 432 -14.11 -3.64 32.05
CA ALA A 432 -12.77 -3.06 32.01
C ALA A 432 -12.67 -1.80 32.88
N GLU A 433 -13.75 -1.01 32.96
CA GLU A 433 -13.85 0.13 33.86
C GLU A 433 -13.77 -0.29 35.32
N ASN A 434 -14.52 -1.32 35.72
CA ASN A 434 -14.51 -1.86 37.09
C ASN A 434 -13.15 -2.46 37.51
N ARG A 435 -12.30 -2.85 36.54
CA ARG A 435 -10.94 -3.36 36.78
C ARG A 435 -9.88 -2.26 36.81
N SER A 436 -10.23 -1.04 36.42
CA SER A 436 -9.30 0.08 36.35
C SER A 436 -9.28 0.83 37.68
N GLU A 437 -8.10 0.91 38.31
CA GLU A 437 -7.88 1.75 39.51
C GLU A 437 -8.16 3.24 39.24
N THR A 438 -8.18 3.66 37.98
CA THR A 438 -8.32 5.08 37.58
C THR A 438 -9.76 5.52 37.29
N ASN A 439 -10.79 4.68 37.49
CA ASN A 439 -12.21 4.99 37.19
C ASN A 439 -12.43 5.57 35.76
N ARG A 440 -11.48 5.34 34.84
CA ARG A 440 -11.52 5.89 33.49
C ARG A 440 -12.52 5.11 32.65
N ARG A 441 -13.42 5.83 31.99
CA ARG A 441 -14.35 5.25 31.02
C ARG A 441 -13.58 4.57 29.89
N TYR A 442 -13.89 3.30 29.64
CA TYR A 442 -13.28 2.53 28.56
C TYR A 442 -14.27 2.45 27.40
N VAL A 443 -14.13 3.40 26.48
CA VAL A 443 -14.96 3.48 25.27
C VAL A 443 -14.21 2.82 24.11
N LYS A 444 -14.80 1.77 23.55
CA LYS A 444 -14.31 1.06 22.38
C LYS A 444 -15.12 1.48 21.16
N ARG A 445 -14.45 1.78 20.05
CA ARG A 445 -15.12 2.03 18.77
C ARG A 445 -15.30 0.72 18.02
N THR A 446 -16.54 0.38 17.71
CA THR A 446 -16.86 -0.80 16.92
C THR A 446 -16.62 -0.54 15.43
N PRO A 447 -16.53 -1.59 14.60
CA PRO A 447 -16.54 -1.46 13.14
C PRO A 447 -17.90 -1.01 12.57
N GLN A 448 -18.97 -1.06 13.35
CA GLN A 448 -20.31 -0.70 12.88
C GLN A 448 -20.41 0.79 12.55
N VAL A 449 -21.02 1.07 11.41
CA VAL A 449 -21.21 2.43 10.92
C VAL A 449 -22.59 2.95 11.31
N CYS A 450 -22.64 4.18 11.81
CA CYS A 450 -23.87 4.91 12.12
C CYS A 450 -24.00 6.15 11.24
N ASN A 451 -25.16 6.83 11.28
CA ASN A 451 -25.43 8.06 10.52
C ASN A 451 -25.20 7.94 9.00
N ILE A 452 -25.56 6.78 8.44
CA ILE A 452 -25.25 6.37 7.05
C ILE A 452 -25.70 7.42 6.02
N HIS A 453 -26.90 7.99 6.14
CA HIS A 453 -27.36 9.02 5.19
C HIS A 453 -26.49 10.28 5.18
N ARG A 454 -26.00 10.70 6.35
CA ARG A 454 -25.08 11.84 6.46
C ARG A 454 -23.73 11.51 5.85
N LEU A 455 -23.27 10.26 6.02
CA LEU A 455 -22.05 9.75 5.42
C LEU A 455 -22.13 9.71 3.88
N TRP A 456 -23.25 9.23 3.31
CA TRP A 456 -23.45 9.23 1.85
C TRP A 456 -23.49 10.64 1.28
N LYS A 457 -24.20 11.58 1.92
CA LYS A 457 -24.20 12.99 1.50
C LYS A 457 -22.80 13.60 1.55
N LEU A 458 -22.02 13.24 2.56
CA LEU A 458 -20.63 13.67 2.71
C LEU A 458 -19.72 13.12 1.59
N PHE A 459 -19.84 11.84 1.25
CA PHE A 459 -18.96 11.20 0.27
C PHE A 459 -19.40 11.33 -1.17
N ALA A 460 -20.67 11.59 -1.47
CA ALA A 460 -21.17 11.76 -2.83
C ALA A 460 -20.33 12.75 -3.70
N PRO A 461 -19.90 13.93 -3.20
CA PRO A 461 -19.03 14.84 -3.97
C PRO A 461 -17.52 14.54 -3.86
N VAL A 462 -17.11 13.51 -3.11
CA VAL A 462 -15.70 13.20 -2.81
C VAL A 462 -15.27 11.88 -3.43
N ILE A 463 -16.12 10.86 -3.40
CA ILE A 463 -15.85 9.50 -3.86
C ILE A 463 -16.74 9.19 -5.05
N LEU A 464 -16.12 8.95 -6.21
CA LEU A 464 -16.77 8.38 -7.36
C LEU A 464 -16.44 6.88 -7.42
N ARG A 465 -17.42 6.03 -7.15
CA ARG A 465 -17.25 4.56 -7.16
C ARG A 465 -17.96 3.93 -8.36
N ARG A 466 -17.31 2.94 -8.97
CA ARG A 466 -17.83 2.16 -10.11
C ARG A 466 -17.51 0.68 -9.93
N ARG A 467 -18.53 -0.18 -9.88
CA ARG A 467 -18.37 -1.65 -9.90
C ARG A 467 -18.33 -2.15 -11.34
N LYS A 468 -17.84 -3.37 -11.54
CA LYS A 468 -17.76 -3.98 -12.88
C LYS A 468 -19.15 -4.16 -13.51
N THR A 469 -20.16 -4.48 -12.69
CA THR A 469 -21.56 -4.61 -13.10
C THR A 469 -22.17 -3.30 -13.58
N ASP A 470 -21.66 -2.16 -13.09
CA ASP A 470 -22.20 -0.83 -13.38
C ASP A 470 -21.58 -0.21 -14.66
N CYS A 471 -20.73 -0.96 -15.38
CA CYS A 471 -20.06 -0.51 -16.61
C CYS A 471 -20.96 -0.57 -17.85
N GLY A 472 -22.03 -1.38 -17.81
CA GLY A 472 -22.86 -1.69 -18.98
C GLY A 472 -22.13 -2.52 -20.05
N GLU A 473 -21.06 -3.23 -19.66
CA GLU A 473 -20.31 -4.15 -20.52
C GLU A 473 -20.68 -5.59 -20.12
N ASP A 474 -20.65 -6.52 -21.08
CA ASP A 474 -20.88 -7.94 -20.80
C ASP A 474 -19.82 -8.45 -19.83
N LEU A 475 -20.24 -8.87 -18.65
CA LEU A 475 -19.38 -9.42 -17.61
C LEU A 475 -19.71 -10.89 -17.42
N VAL A 476 -18.72 -11.74 -17.67
CA VAL A 476 -18.80 -13.18 -17.41
C VAL A 476 -19.05 -13.45 -15.93
N ALA A 477 -19.72 -14.56 -15.63
CA ALA A 477 -20.03 -14.94 -14.27
C ALA A 477 -18.77 -15.34 -13.48
N MET A 478 -18.81 -15.16 -12.17
CA MET A 478 -17.80 -15.66 -11.25
C MET A 478 -18.46 -16.65 -10.29
N HIS A 479 -18.04 -17.91 -10.32
CA HIS A 479 -18.56 -18.96 -9.46
C HIS A 479 -17.61 -19.23 -8.30
N ARG A 480 -18.11 -19.10 -7.07
CA ARG A 480 -17.35 -19.43 -5.86
C ARG A 480 -17.73 -20.84 -5.40
N ASN A 481 -16.76 -21.74 -5.41
CA ASN A 481 -16.91 -23.14 -5.02
C ASN A 481 -16.11 -23.39 -3.73
N VAL A 482 -16.77 -23.81 -2.66
CA VAL A 482 -16.09 -24.13 -1.39
C VAL A 482 -15.84 -25.64 -1.33
N VAL A 483 -14.58 -26.02 -1.24
CA VAL A 483 -14.15 -27.42 -1.14
C VAL A 483 -13.72 -27.67 0.30
N ARG A 484 -14.54 -28.45 1.01
CA ARG A 484 -14.27 -28.89 2.38
C ARG A 484 -13.37 -30.11 2.35
N VAL A 485 -12.35 -30.10 3.21
CA VAL A 485 -11.35 -31.16 3.27
C VAL A 485 -11.11 -31.52 4.73
N PRO A 486 -11.11 -32.81 5.12
CA PRO A 486 -10.77 -33.21 6.48
C PRO A 486 -9.30 -32.94 6.79
N MET A 487 -8.97 -32.83 8.07
CA MET A 487 -7.58 -32.75 8.52
C MET A 487 -6.89 -34.12 8.42
N GLY A 488 -5.58 -34.12 8.16
CA GLY A 488 -4.79 -35.35 8.27
C GLY A 488 -4.59 -35.80 9.73
N LYS A 489 -4.27 -37.06 10.01
CA LYS A 489 -4.04 -37.56 11.37
C LYS A 489 -2.78 -36.95 12.00
N ALA A 490 -1.66 -36.95 11.27
CA ALA A 490 -0.42 -36.33 11.73
C ALA A 490 -0.60 -34.80 11.82
N GLN A 491 -1.30 -34.21 10.85
CA GLN A 491 -1.68 -32.80 10.88
C GLN A 491 -2.52 -32.44 12.13
N ALA A 492 -3.49 -33.27 12.51
CA ALA A 492 -4.33 -33.07 13.70
C ALA A 492 -3.56 -33.19 15.01
N ALA A 493 -2.59 -34.11 15.09
CA ALA A 493 -1.71 -34.23 16.26
C ALA A 493 -0.89 -32.95 16.47
N VAL A 494 -0.30 -32.40 15.40
CA VAL A 494 0.45 -31.14 15.43
C VAL A 494 -0.47 -29.96 15.76
N TYR A 495 -1.68 -29.93 15.19
CA TYR A 495 -2.67 -28.90 15.48
C TYR A 495 -3.08 -28.91 16.97
N ARG A 496 -3.30 -30.08 17.56
CA ARG A 496 -3.59 -30.26 18.98
C ARG A 496 -2.44 -29.72 19.84
N TYR A 497 -1.20 -30.11 19.55
CA TYR A 497 -0.02 -29.64 20.29
C TYR A 497 0.05 -28.11 20.30
N HIS A 498 -0.04 -27.46 19.14
CA HIS A 498 0.01 -26.00 19.06
C HIS A 498 -1.22 -25.30 19.65
N LEU A 499 -2.37 -25.97 19.77
CA LEU A 499 -3.53 -25.46 20.51
C LEU A 499 -3.30 -25.46 22.02
N ASP A 500 -2.51 -26.40 22.54
CA ASP A 500 -2.26 -26.55 23.98
C ASP A 500 -0.95 -25.85 24.42
N ALA A 501 -0.06 -25.54 23.47
CA ALA A 501 1.20 -24.84 23.72
C ALA A 501 1.05 -23.36 24.13
N GLU A 502 1.98 -22.87 24.94
CA GLU A 502 2.09 -21.48 25.38
C GLU A 502 2.98 -20.65 24.45
N TYR A 503 2.32 -19.74 23.75
CA TYR A 503 2.99 -18.69 22.99
C TYR A 503 3.14 -17.47 23.89
N LEU A 504 4.38 -17.06 24.15
CA LEU A 504 4.72 -15.90 24.97
C LEU A 504 5.47 -14.86 24.14
N ASP A 505 5.22 -13.57 24.41
CA ASP A 505 6.00 -12.48 23.83
C ASP A 505 7.32 -12.26 24.61
N LYS A 506 8.14 -11.31 24.14
CA LYS A 506 9.40 -10.94 24.81
C LYS A 506 9.25 -10.45 26.27
N ASN A 507 8.03 -10.17 26.71
CA ASN A 507 7.70 -9.72 28.07
C ASN A 507 7.00 -10.82 28.88
N GLY A 508 6.94 -12.06 28.39
CA GLY A 508 6.27 -13.18 29.05
C GLY A 508 4.74 -13.14 29.00
N ARG A 509 4.14 -12.35 28.11
CA ARG A 509 2.67 -12.23 27.98
C ARG A 509 2.13 -13.16 26.88
N PRO A 510 0.89 -13.65 26.98
CA PRO A 510 0.29 -14.50 25.95
C PRO A 510 0.30 -13.85 24.55
N ALA A 511 0.99 -14.47 23.61
CA ALA A 511 1.12 -14.05 22.22
C ALA A 511 0.09 -14.77 21.32
N LEU A 512 -1.20 -14.44 21.50
CA LEU A 512 -2.31 -15.07 20.77
C LEU A 512 -2.17 -14.99 19.24
N GLY A 513 -1.64 -13.88 18.73
CA GLY A 513 -1.41 -13.69 17.30
C GLY A 513 -0.43 -14.71 16.71
N ALA A 514 0.66 -15.01 17.43
CA ALA A 514 1.64 -16.02 17.02
C ALA A 514 1.04 -17.43 17.04
N LYS A 515 0.23 -17.75 18.06
CA LYS A 515 -0.49 -19.01 18.15
C LYS A 515 -1.47 -19.21 16.99
N LEU A 516 -2.33 -18.23 16.71
CA LEU A 516 -3.26 -18.27 15.57
C LEU A 516 -2.52 -18.37 14.23
N GLN A 517 -1.35 -17.72 14.13
CA GLN A 517 -0.50 -17.80 12.95
C GLN A 517 0.05 -19.22 12.75
N ALA A 518 0.49 -19.89 13.82
CA ALA A 518 0.91 -21.29 13.77
C ALA A 518 -0.23 -22.21 13.34
N LEU A 519 -1.43 -22.07 13.91
CA LEU A 519 -2.61 -22.88 13.53
C LEU A 519 -2.96 -22.72 12.03
N ARG A 520 -2.82 -21.52 11.47
CA ARG A 520 -2.99 -21.28 10.03
C ARG A 520 -1.93 -21.96 9.19
N ILE A 521 -0.67 -21.92 9.64
CA ILE A 521 0.43 -22.61 8.98
C ILE A 521 0.17 -24.11 8.98
N ILE A 522 -0.22 -24.70 10.13
CA ILE A 522 -0.54 -26.14 10.25
C ILE A 522 -1.66 -26.55 9.30
N ALA A 523 -2.74 -25.77 9.20
CA ALA A 523 -3.86 -26.04 8.30
C ALA A 523 -3.42 -26.06 6.81
N ALA A 524 -2.37 -25.32 6.45
CA ALA A 524 -1.88 -25.17 5.08
C ALA A 524 -0.66 -26.06 4.74
N ASN A 525 0.25 -26.26 5.68
CA ASN A 525 1.44 -27.12 5.60
C ASN A 525 1.98 -27.40 7.02
N PRO A 526 1.66 -28.56 7.63
CA PRO A 526 2.11 -28.91 8.99
C PRO A 526 3.59 -29.30 9.09
N SER A 527 4.30 -29.42 7.97
CA SER A 527 5.74 -29.68 7.92
C SER A 527 6.59 -28.40 7.84
N SER A 528 5.95 -27.23 7.90
CA SER A 528 6.64 -25.93 7.84
C SER A 528 7.71 -25.79 8.90
N CYS A 529 8.87 -25.25 8.52
CA CYS A 529 9.95 -24.98 9.45
C CYS A 529 9.64 -23.83 10.43
N LEU A 530 8.60 -23.03 10.15
CA LEU A 530 8.13 -21.93 10.99
C LEU A 530 7.38 -22.40 12.25
N LEU A 531 7.08 -23.69 12.36
CA LEU A 531 6.50 -24.28 13.56
C LEU A 531 7.63 -24.65 14.51
N GLU A 532 7.77 -23.86 15.57
CA GLU A 532 8.80 -23.99 16.59
C GLU A 532 8.25 -24.63 17.87
N TYR A 533 9.16 -25.13 18.70
CA TYR A 533 8.82 -25.67 20.01
C TYR A 533 8.29 -24.57 20.93
N HIS A 534 7.17 -24.86 21.59
CA HIS A 534 6.62 -24.04 22.67
C HIS A 534 6.23 -24.94 23.86
N PRO A 535 6.47 -24.50 25.10
CA PRO A 535 6.14 -25.31 26.27
C PRO A 535 4.62 -25.53 26.34
N PRO A 536 4.16 -26.75 26.69
CA PRO A 536 2.74 -27.02 26.90
C PRO A 536 2.21 -26.20 28.11
N GLY A 537 0.98 -25.70 28.05
CA GLY A 537 0.41 -24.90 29.12
C GLY A 537 0.16 -25.66 30.43
N PRO A 538 -0.17 -24.95 31.53
CA PRO A 538 -0.30 -25.51 32.88
C PRO A 538 -1.37 -26.61 33.02
N ASN A 539 -2.28 -26.72 32.04
CA ASN A 539 -3.35 -27.72 32.03
C ASN A 539 -3.00 -29.00 31.24
N SER A 540 -1.77 -29.17 30.76
CA SER A 540 -1.44 -30.22 29.78
C SER A 540 -0.93 -31.54 30.36
N LEU A 541 -0.36 -31.58 31.58
CA LEU A 541 0.21 -32.78 32.23
C LEU A 541 0.28 -32.60 33.77
N PRO A 542 0.38 -33.66 34.59
CA PRO A 542 0.38 -33.54 36.04
C PRO A 542 1.60 -32.75 36.53
N TYR A 543 1.32 -31.77 37.40
CA TYR A 543 2.28 -30.91 38.06
C TYR A 543 3.29 -31.75 38.85
N ASP A 544 4.57 -31.72 38.44
CA ASP A 544 5.68 -32.22 39.25
C ASP A 544 6.32 -31.00 39.94
N SER A 545 6.28 -31.00 41.27
CA SER A 545 6.51 -29.83 42.13
C SER A 545 7.98 -29.42 42.27
N ASP A 546 8.91 -30.13 41.65
CA ASP A 546 10.33 -30.06 42.01
C ASP A 546 11.18 -29.11 41.14
N HIS A 547 10.64 -28.46 40.10
CA HIS A 547 11.46 -27.66 39.18
C HIS A 547 10.91 -26.24 38.90
N PRO A 548 11.48 -25.19 39.53
CA PRO A 548 11.14 -23.80 39.24
C PRO A 548 11.85 -23.31 37.96
N HIS A 549 11.04 -22.83 37.00
CA HIS A 549 11.39 -21.99 35.84
C HIS A 549 12.79 -22.15 35.20
N GLY A 550 12.85 -22.76 34.01
CA GLY A 550 13.97 -22.50 33.07
C GLY A 550 14.59 -23.70 32.35
N TYR A 551 14.10 -24.92 32.55
CA TYR A 551 14.61 -26.10 31.82
C TYR A 551 13.67 -26.50 30.68
N VAL A 552 14.20 -26.50 29.45
CA VAL A 552 13.56 -27.10 28.27
C VAL A 552 13.54 -28.61 28.50
N ARG A 553 12.36 -29.16 28.69
CA ARG A 553 12.18 -30.61 28.68
C ARG A 553 12.31 -31.06 27.22
N SER A 554 13.42 -31.72 26.90
CA SER A 554 13.82 -32.20 25.56
C SER A 554 13.08 -33.48 25.13
N ASP A 555 11.92 -33.75 25.73
CA ASP A 555 11.19 -35.02 25.67
C ASP A 555 9.94 -34.96 24.80
N VAL A 556 9.58 -33.79 24.23
CA VAL A 556 8.55 -33.70 23.19
C VAL A 556 9.14 -34.14 21.85
N PRO A 557 8.63 -35.22 21.21
CA PRO A 557 9.14 -35.66 19.92
C PRO A 557 8.98 -34.59 18.84
N ALA A 558 9.99 -34.42 17.99
CA ALA A 558 9.97 -33.42 16.91
C ALA A 558 8.75 -33.57 15.97
N GLU A 559 8.24 -34.80 15.83
CA GLU A 559 7.07 -35.16 15.03
C GLU A 559 5.74 -34.60 15.55
N VAL A 560 5.70 -34.24 16.85
CA VAL A 560 4.53 -33.63 17.50
C VAL A 560 4.52 -32.11 17.30
N ILE A 561 5.71 -31.52 17.13
CA ILE A 561 5.89 -30.09 16.84
C ILE A 561 5.67 -29.82 15.35
N ARG A 562 6.16 -30.71 14.49
CA ARG A 562 6.05 -30.61 13.03
C ARG A 562 5.74 -31.97 12.43
N SER A 563 4.76 -32.00 11.53
CA SER A 563 4.41 -33.24 10.85
C SER A 563 5.57 -33.67 9.94
N PRO A 564 6.01 -34.95 9.97
CA PRO A 564 6.93 -35.48 8.99
C PRO A 564 6.28 -35.68 7.60
N ARG A 565 4.96 -35.53 7.50
CA ARG A 565 4.15 -35.76 6.28
C ARG A 565 3.73 -34.42 5.66
N PRO A 566 4.40 -33.95 4.59
CA PRO A 566 4.01 -32.72 3.90
C PRO A 566 2.78 -32.91 2.99
N TYR A 567 2.46 -34.15 2.61
CA TYR A 567 1.34 -34.47 1.75
C TYR A 567 0.05 -34.64 2.54
N ILE A 568 -0.65 -33.52 2.70
CA ILE A 568 -1.90 -33.43 3.46
C ILE A 568 -3.13 -33.46 2.55
N PRO A 569 -4.33 -33.76 3.09
CA PRO A 569 -5.59 -33.75 2.35
C PRO A 569 -5.82 -32.50 1.48
N LYS A 570 -5.44 -31.33 2.00
CA LYS A 570 -5.61 -30.04 1.32
C LYS A 570 -4.75 -29.93 0.06
N LEU A 571 -3.51 -30.43 0.14
CA LEU A 571 -2.56 -30.46 -0.97
C LEU A 571 -3.01 -31.46 -2.04
N ALA A 572 -3.46 -32.65 -1.62
CA ALA A 572 -4.02 -33.66 -2.51
C ALA A 572 -5.25 -33.13 -3.28
N SER A 573 -6.16 -32.44 -2.57
CA SER A 573 -7.34 -31.83 -3.19
C SER A 573 -6.98 -30.76 -4.22
N ALA A 574 -5.96 -29.94 -3.95
CA ALA A 574 -5.45 -28.96 -4.91
C ALA A 574 -4.91 -29.63 -6.19
N LEU A 575 -4.12 -30.71 -6.04
CA LEU A 575 -3.56 -31.46 -7.17
C LEU A 575 -4.65 -32.15 -8.00
N ASN A 576 -5.67 -32.73 -7.36
CA ASN A 576 -6.84 -33.29 -8.04
C ASN A 576 -7.60 -32.23 -8.85
N LEU A 577 -7.83 -31.04 -8.28
CA LEU A 577 -8.45 -29.93 -9.01
C LEU A 577 -7.60 -29.49 -10.20
N ILE A 578 -6.28 -29.38 -10.02
CA ILE A 578 -5.35 -29.05 -11.10
C ILE A 578 -5.44 -30.10 -12.21
N HIS A 579 -5.46 -31.39 -11.88
CA HIS A 579 -5.61 -32.47 -12.86
C HIS A 579 -6.89 -32.30 -13.69
N GLN A 580 -8.06 -32.13 -13.05
CA GLN A 580 -9.33 -31.93 -13.75
C GLN A 580 -9.33 -30.67 -14.65
N ILE A 581 -8.66 -29.60 -14.20
CA ILE A 581 -8.52 -28.36 -14.98
C ILE A 581 -7.62 -28.56 -16.20
N LEU A 582 -6.54 -29.33 -16.05
CA LEU A 582 -5.63 -29.68 -17.15
C LEU A 582 -6.31 -30.54 -18.21
N GLU A 583 -7.17 -31.49 -17.82
CA GLU A 583 -7.95 -32.30 -18.77
C GLU A 583 -8.86 -31.44 -19.65
N ARG A 584 -9.44 -30.37 -19.08
CA ARG A 584 -10.21 -29.36 -19.83
C ARG A 584 -9.34 -28.40 -20.65
N LYS A 585 -8.01 -28.49 -20.54
CA LYS A 585 -7.03 -27.59 -21.18
C LYS A 585 -7.22 -26.13 -20.81
N GLU A 586 -7.54 -25.89 -19.55
CA GLU A 586 -7.72 -24.56 -18.98
C GLU A 586 -6.53 -24.20 -18.09
N GLN A 587 -6.24 -22.90 -17.97
CA GLN A 587 -5.21 -22.43 -17.03
C GLN A 587 -5.79 -22.27 -15.61
N VAL A 588 -4.90 -22.38 -14.61
CA VAL A 588 -5.21 -22.18 -13.20
C VAL A 588 -4.16 -21.35 -12.48
N VAL A 589 -4.63 -20.47 -11.59
CA VAL A 589 -3.79 -19.76 -10.63
C VAL A 589 -4.06 -20.30 -9.23
N VAL A 590 -3.01 -20.66 -8.50
CA VAL A 590 -3.10 -21.10 -7.10
C VAL A 590 -2.54 -20.01 -6.21
N PHE A 591 -3.36 -19.50 -5.29
CA PHE A 591 -2.95 -18.52 -4.29
C PHE A 591 -2.75 -19.14 -2.92
N SER A 592 -1.69 -18.70 -2.24
CA SER A 592 -1.43 -19.03 -0.84
C SER A 592 -0.93 -17.81 -0.09
N ALA A 593 -1.33 -17.71 1.18
CA ALA A 593 -0.74 -16.75 2.12
C ALA A 593 0.68 -17.15 2.59
N PHE A 594 1.09 -18.41 2.36
CA PHE A 594 2.36 -18.97 2.83
C PHE A 594 3.19 -19.53 1.69
N HIS A 595 4.49 -19.23 1.70
CA HIS A 595 5.46 -19.73 0.71
C HIS A 595 5.61 -21.25 0.80
N ASP A 596 5.74 -21.81 2.01
CA ASP A 596 5.95 -23.23 2.24
C ASP A 596 4.85 -24.11 1.63
N SER A 597 3.60 -23.64 1.61
CA SER A 597 2.49 -24.35 0.96
C SER A 597 2.60 -24.33 -0.58
N LEU A 598 3.12 -23.25 -1.16
CA LEU A 598 3.42 -23.18 -2.60
C LEU A 598 4.62 -24.06 -2.94
N ASP A 599 5.63 -24.12 -2.07
CA ASP A 599 6.81 -24.97 -2.25
C ASP A 599 6.44 -26.45 -2.22
N ALA A 600 5.59 -26.88 -1.27
CA ALA A 600 5.08 -28.25 -1.22
C ALA A 600 4.27 -28.62 -2.47
N LEU A 601 3.43 -27.70 -2.98
CA LEU A 601 2.70 -27.90 -4.22
C LEU A 601 3.60 -27.92 -5.45
N SER A 602 4.58 -27.01 -5.50
CA SER A 602 5.59 -26.95 -6.56
C SER A 602 6.39 -28.25 -6.64
N ALA A 603 6.81 -28.81 -5.50
CA ALA A 603 7.51 -30.09 -5.43
C ALA A 603 6.71 -31.23 -6.06
N ARG A 604 5.42 -31.38 -5.70
CA ARG A 604 4.54 -32.41 -6.28
C ARG A 604 4.25 -32.20 -7.77
N LEU A 605 4.09 -30.95 -8.21
CA LEU A 605 3.95 -30.64 -9.64
C LEU A 605 5.23 -30.99 -10.42
N ASN A 606 6.41 -30.73 -9.86
CA ASN A 606 7.69 -31.10 -10.47
C ASN A 606 7.86 -32.63 -10.55
N GLU A 607 7.51 -33.37 -9.50
CA GLU A 607 7.51 -34.84 -9.51
C GLU A 607 6.61 -35.40 -10.63
N ALA A 608 5.45 -34.78 -10.87
CA ALA A 608 4.51 -35.14 -11.94
C ALA A 608 4.89 -34.58 -13.33
N GLY A 609 5.97 -33.78 -13.44
CA GLY A 609 6.39 -33.15 -14.70
C GLY A 609 5.45 -32.04 -15.19
N VAL A 610 4.60 -31.48 -14.33
CA VAL A 610 3.65 -30.41 -14.68
C VAL A 610 4.37 -29.07 -14.71
N ARG A 611 4.41 -28.46 -15.89
CA ARG A 611 5.00 -27.12 -16.12
C ARG A 611 4.23 -26.07 -15.33
N HIS A 612 4.93 -25.29 -14.52
CA HIS A 612 4.34 -24.23 -13.73
C HIS A 612 5.34 -23.09 -13.48
N VAL A 613 4.82 -21.92 -13.10
CA VAL A 613 5.63 -20.77 -12.66
C VAL A 613 5.28 -20.37 -11.24
N VAL A 614 6.25 -19.80 -10.52
CA VAL A 614 6.08 -19.30 -9.15
C VAL A 614 6.30 -17.80 -9.11
N LEU A 615 5.28 -17.06 -8.67
CA LEU A 615 5.29 -15.61 -8.48
C LEU A 615 5.10 -15.30 -6.99
N ASP A 616 6.19 -15.22 -6.25
CA ASP A 616 6.17 -14.87 -4.83
C ASP A 616 7.14 -13.73 -4.49
N GLY A 617 7.14 -13.30 -3.22
CA GLY A 617 7.94 -12.18 -2.75
C GLY A 617 9.45 -12.45 -2.72
N ARG A 618 9.89 -13.70 -2.88
CA ARG A 618 11.31 -14.10 -2.87
C ARG A 618 11.99 -13.85 -4.21
N THR A 619 11.21 -13.65 -5.27
CA THR A 619 11.70 -13.35 -6.62
C THR A 619 11.79 -11.84 -6.87
N SER A 620 12.67 -11.39 -7.77
CA SER A 620 12.73 -9.96 -8.13
C SER A 620 11.57 -9.56 -9.06
N PRO A 621 11.11 -8.30 -9.05
CA PRO A 621 10.04 -7.82 -9.93
C PRO A 621 10.28 -8.14 -11.42
N SER A 622 11.52 -8.00 -11.90
CA SER A 622 11.88 -8.34 -13.28
C SER A 622 11.69 -9.83 -13.61
N LYS A 623 12.06 -10.74 -12.68
CA LYS A 623 11.85 -12.19 -12.86
C LYS A 623 10.36 -12.52 -12.82
N ARG A 624 9.59 -11.91 -11.91
CA ARG A 624 8.11 -12.05 -11.87
C ARG A 624 7.46 -11.59 -13.16
N GLY A 625 7.88 -10.45 -13.70
CA GLY A 625 7.37 -9.92 -14.97
C GLY A 625 7.57 -10.88 -16.14
N LYS A 626 8.74 -11.53 -16.23
CA LYS A 626 9.02 -12.57 -17.25
C LYS A 626 8.12 -13.80 -17.07
N ALA A 627 7.98 -14.30 -15.85
CA ALA A 627 7.12 -15.45 -15.56
C ALA A 627 5.64 -15.14 -15.85
N ALA A 628 5.17 -13.95 -15.46
CA ALA A 628 3.83 -13.46 -15.77
C ALA A 628 3.59 -13.35 -17.28
N ALA A 629 4.58 -12.89 -18.05
CA ALA A 629 4.48 -12.79 -19.50
C ALA A 629 4.30 -14.17 -20.17
N GLN A 630 5.01 -15.20 -19.70
CA GLN A 630 4.86 -16.57 -20.20
C GLN A 630 3.46 -17.13 -19.91
N PHE A 631 2.93 -16.93 -18.70
CA PHE A 631 1.60 -17.39 -18.34
C PHE A 631 0.49 -16.64 -19.11
N LYS A 632 0.67 -15.34 -19.38
CA LYS A 632 -0.26 -14.49 -20.16
C LYS A 632 -0.47 -14.92 -21.61
N LEU A 633 0.39 -15.78 -22.17
CA LEU A 633 0.21 -16.32 -23.53
C LEU A 633 -1.06 -17.17 -23.68
N GLY A 634 -1.68 -17.62 -22.58
CA GLY A 634 -2.98 -18.30 -22.59
C GLY A 634 -2.92 -19.78 -22.95
N PRO A 635 -4.02 -20.53 -22.76
CA PRO A 635 -4.07 -21.95 -23.06
C PRO A 635 -4.03 -22.23 -24.58
N PRO A 636 -3.55 -23.42 -25.00
CA PRO A 636 -3.31 -23.75 -26.41
C PRO A 636 -4.54 -23.77 -27.32
N ASN A 637 -5.75 -23.79 -26.76
CA ASN A 637 -7.03 -23.74 -27.48
C ASN A 637 -7.64 -22.33 -27.58
N HIS A 638 -6.97 -21.30 -27.07
CA HIS A 638 -7.44 -19.93 -27.24
C HIS A 638 -7.15 -19.45 -28.67
N VAL A 639 -8.00 -19.86 -29.63
CA VAL A 639 -7.96 -19.38 -31.01
C VAL A 639 -8.36 -17.91 -31.06
N GLY A 640 -7.55 -17.10 -31.74
CA GLY A 640 -7.76 -15.68 -31.93
C GLY A 640 -8.86 -15.33 -32.93
N ASP A 641 -10.12 -15.60 -32.57
CA ASP A 641 -11.32 -15.16 -33.30
C ASP A 641 -12.37 -14.55 -32.35
N ASP A 642 -11.96 -13.72 -31.37
CA ASP A 642 -12.90 -12.81 -30.71
C ASP A 642 -12.81 -11.41 -31.35
N PRO A 643 -13.81 -10.96 -32.13
CA PRO A 643 -13.86 -9.61 -32.69
C PRO A 643 -13.95 -8.51 -31.61
N ARG A 644 -14.12 -8.87 -30.33
CA ARG A 644 -14.17 -7.93 -29.19
C ARG A 644 -12.82 -7.71 -28.50
N SER A 645 -11.75 -8.41 -28.88
CA SER A 645 -10.40 -8.17 -28.35
C SER A 645 -9.70 -7.06 -29.14
N PRO A 646 -9.46 -5.86 -28.56
CA PRO A 646 -8.69 -4.83 -29.24
C PRO A 646 -7.22 -5.24 -29.22
N SER A 647 -6.78 -5.82 -30.34
CA SER A 647 -5.39 -5.96 -30.80
C SER A 647 -4.34 -5.55 -29.76
N ALA A 648 -3.71 -6.53 -29.11
CA ALA A 648 -2.41 -6.33 -28.49
C ALA A 648 -1.43 -5.91 -29.59
N GLY A 649 -1.29 -4.59 -29.77
CA GLY A 649 -0.39 -3.98 -30.73
C GLY A 649 1.05 -4.13 -30.26
N ALA A 650 1.63 -5.29 -30.51
CA ALA A 650 3.05 -5.39 -30.81
C ALA A 650 3.16 -5.43 -32.34
N ALA A 651 3.73 -4.37 -32.92
CA ALA A 651 4.20 -4.38 -34.30
C ALA A 651 5.51 -5.18 -34.39
N ALA A 652 5.46 -6.44 -33.96
CA ALA A 652 6.44 -7.47 -34.25
C ALA A 652 5.66 -8.55 -35.01
N ASN A 653 6.03 -8.76 -36.28
CA ASN A 653 5.65 -9.87 -37.15
C ASN A 653 4.37 -10.64 -36.74
N LYS A 654 3.24 -10.31 -37.36
CA LYS A 654 1.95 -11.05 -37.21
C LYS A 654 2.07 -12.56 -37.51
N SER A 655 3.14 -13.01 -38.17
CA SER A 655 3.48 -14.42 -38.40
C SER A 655 4.18 -15.10 -37.22
N GLU A 656 4.90 -14.38 -36.35
CA GLU A 656 5.67 -14.96 -35.24
C GLU A 656 4.84 -15.05 -33.95
N ILE A 657 3.97 -14.07 -33.67
CA ILE A 657 3.08 -14.09 -32.49
C ILE A 657 2.02 -15.21 -32.60
N ARG A 658 1.66 -15.61 -33.83
CA ARG A 658 0.66 -16.66 -34.09
C ARG A 658 1.09 -18.06 -33.60
N ASN A 659 2.37 -18.26 -33.31
CA ASN A 659 2.93 -19.55 -32.91
C ASN A 659 3.38 -19.64 -31.43
N GLN A 660 3.26 -18.58 -30.62
CA GLN A 660 3.65 -18.63 -29.21
C GLN A 660 2.46 -19.00 -28.30
N LYS A 661 2.14 -20.29 -28.21
CA LYS A 661 1.16 -20.81 -27.23
C LYS A 661 1.82 -20.93 -25.84
N SER A 662 1.09 -20.63 -24.76
CA SER A 662 1.65 -20.87 -23.42
C SER A 662 1.81 -22.36 -23.19
N GLU A 663 3.04 -22.75 -22.91
CA GLU A 663 3.38 -24.07 -22.40
C GLU A 663 2.99 -24.24 -20.92
N ILE A 664 2.56 -23.18 -20.25
CA ILE A 664 2.47 -23.12 -18.78
C ILE A 664 1.00 -23.10 -18.35
N PRO A 665 0.45 -24.25 -17.89
CA PRO A 665 -0.92 -24.33 -17.42
C PRO A 665 -1.15 -23.78 -16.01
N VAL A 666 -0.15 -23.84 -15.14
CA VAL A 666 -0.29 -23.56 -13.70
C VAL A 666 0.59 -22.39 -13.28
N MET A 667 0.01 -21.44 -12.55
CA MET A 667 0.75 -20.38 -11.86
C MET A 667 0.53 -20.47 -10.35
N LEU A 668 1.61 -20.57 -9.59
CA LEU A 668 1.63 -20.50 -8.14
C LEU A 668 1.95 -19.07 -7.74
N ALA A 669 1.13 -18.42 -6.92
CA ALA A 669 1.32 -17.02 -6.59
C ALA A 669 1.10 -16.72 -5.10
N GLY A 670 2.00 -15.92 -4.54
CA GLY A 670 1.77 -15.25 -3.27
C GLY A 670 0.71 -14.16 -3.46
N VAL A 671 -0.26 -14.07 -2.55
CA VAL A 671 -1.37 -13.10 -2.67
C VAL A 671 -0.86 -11.65 -2.79
N GLU A 672 0.24 -11.33 -2.10
CA GLU A 672 0.81 -9.97 -2.08
C GLU A 672 1.45 -9.56 -3.42
N CYS A 673 1.95 -10.53 -4.19
CA CYS A 673 2.60 -10.29 -5.48
C CYS A 673 1.60 -9.95 -6.60
N MET A 674 0.30 -10.15 -6.37
CA MET A 674 -0.74 -9.74 -7.32
C MET A 674 -1.13 -8.26 -7.22
N SER A 675 -0.45 -7.50 -6.36
CA SER A 675 -0.55 -6.05 -6.33
C SER A 675 0.08 -5.38 -7.56
N GLU A 676 0.96 -6.08 -8.30
CA GLU A 676 1.78 -5.61 -9.43
C GLU A 676 1.03 -5.36 -10.76
N GLY A 677 -0.25 -5.01 -10.72
CA GLY A 677 -0.96 -4.54 -11.91
C GLY A 677 -1.32 -5.60 -12.97
N HIS A 678 -0.78 -6.82 -12.85
CA HIS A 678 -0.94 -7.87 -13.86
C HIS A 678 -2.40 -8.20 -14.17
N SER A 679 -2.67 -8.51 -15.44
CA SER A 679 -3.97 -8.97 -15.94
C SER A 679 -3.82 -10.37 -16.53
N PHE A 680 -4.59 -11.32 -16.01
CA PHE A 680 -4.59 -12.75 -16.38
C PHE A 680 -5.98 -13.17 -16.86
N HIS A 681 -6.61 -12.34 -17.68
CA HIS A 681 -7.98 -12.51 -18.20
C HIS A 681 -8.23 -13.82 -18.95
N LEU A 682 -7.18 -14.48 -19.47
CA LEU A 682 -7.28 -15.77 -20.16
C LEU A 682 -7.34 -16.97 -19.20
N CYS A 683 -7.02 -16.76 -17.92
CA CYS A 683 -7.14 -17.80 -16.91
C CYS A 683 -8.61 -17.93 -16.47
N ARG A 684 -9.09 -19.16 -16.34
CA ARG A 684 -10.47 -19.45 -15.94
C ARG A 684 -10.60 -19.87 -14.48
N ASN A 685 -9.56 -20.47 -13.92
CA ASN A 685 -9.66 -21.13 -12.62
C ASN A 685 -8.71 -20.50 -11.59
N VAL A 686 -9.20 -20.32 -10.37
CA VAL A 686 -8.44 -19.82 -9.22
C VAL A 686 -8.61 -20.80 -8.06
N ILE A 687 -7.52 -21.24 -7.45
CA ILE A 687 -7.54 -22.07 -6.24
C ILE A 687 -6.95 -21.27 -5.09
N LEU A 688 -7.69 -21.15 -3.99
CA LEU A 688 -7.23 -20.54 -2.74
C LEU A 688 -6.78 -21.65 -1.80
N LEU A 689 -5.46 -21.90 -1.75
CA LEU A 689 -4.86 -22.97 -0.96
C LEU A 689 -4.74 -22.62 0.52
N ALA A 690 -4.47 -21.35 0.86
CA ALA A 690 -4.37 -20.91 2.25
C ALA A 690 -4.90 -19.49 2.41
N TYR A 691 -5.87 -19.29 3.30
CA TYR A 691 -6.50 -17.99 3.55
C TYR A 691 -5.59 -17.05 4.33
N SER A 692 -5.86 -15.76 4.18
CA SER A 692 -5.15 -14.61 4.77
C SER A 692 -6.14 -13.80 5.59
N TRP A 693 -5.66 -13.17 6.66
CA TRP A 693 -6.43 -12.21 7.44
C TRP A 693 -6.95 -11.03 6.61
N ALA A 694 -6.25 -10.69 5.52
CA ALA A 694 -6.55 -9.59 4.61
C ALA A 694 -7.31 -10.09 3.37
N PHE A 695 -8.63 -10.17 3.47
CA PHE A 695 -9.51 -10.64 2.39
C PHE A 695 -9.47 -9.74 1.15
N ASP A 696 -9.35 -8.42 1.36
CA ASP A 696 -9.21 -7.42 0.29
C ASP A 696 -8.10 -7.77 -0.70
N LYS A 697 -6.99 -8.35 -0.20
CA LYS A 697 -5.87 -8.77 -1.05
C LYS A 697 -6.26 -9.96 -1.95
N PHE A 698 -7.10 -10.88 -1.47
CA PHE A 698 -7.63 -11.96 -2.31
C PHE A 698 -8.62 -11.46 -3.34
N VAL A 699 -9.53 -10.55 -2.99
CA VAL A 699 -10.45 -9.94 -3.95
C VAL A 699 -9.66 -9.23 -5.05
N GLN A 700 -8.64 -8.46 -4.67
CA GLN A 700 -7.73 -7.81 -5.63
C GLN A 700 -7.00 -8.83 -6.51
N ALA A 701 -6.53 -9.94 -5.94
CA ALA A 701 -5.87 -11.01 -6.67
C ALA A 701 -6.82 -11.72 -7.65
N ILE A 702 -8.03 -12.07 -7.23
CA ILE A 702 -9.09 -12.65 -8.07
C ILE A 702 -9.47 -11.67 -9.19
N ASN A 703 -9.54 -10.37 -8.89
CA ASN A 703 -9.80 -9.31 -9.87
C ASN A 703 -8.64 -9.07 -10.86
N ARG A 704 -7.52 -9.80 -10.73
CA ARG A 704 -6.50 -9.94 -11.79
C ARG A 704 -6.88 -11.01 -12.83
N ILE A 705 -7.68 -12.01 -12.44
CA ILE A 705 -8.20 -13.06 -13.32
C ILE A 705 -9.58 -12.68 -13.88
N TRP A 706 -10.53 -12.32 -13.01
CA TRP A 706 -11.89 -11.91 -13.40
C TRP A 706 -11.89 -10.45 -13.85
N ARG A 707 -11.90 -10.24 -15.16
CA ARG A 707 -11.71 -8.93 -15.80
C ARG A 707 -12.88 -8.63 -16.72
N LEU A 708 -13.07 -7.35 -17.06
CA LEU A 708 -14.08 -6.95 -18.06
C LEU A 708 -13.83 -7.55 -19.45
N ASN A 709 -12.60 -8.01 -19.72
CA ASN A 709 -12.22 -8.66 -20.97
C ASN A 709 -11.95 -10.18 -20.79
N SER A 710 -12.43 -10.78 -19.70
CA SER A 710 -12.38 -12.24 -19.54
C SER A 710 -13.33 -12.89 -20.55
N PRO A 711 -12.87 -13.87 -21.34
CA PRO A 711 -13.68 -14.46 -22.41
C PRO A 711 -14.70 -15.48 -21.90
N CYS A 712 -14.47 -16.07 -20.71
CA CYS A 712 -15.28 -17.15 -20.14
C CYS A 712 -15.49 -16.93 -18.63
N ASP A 713 -16.52 -17.59 -18.07
CA ASP A 713 -16.81 -17.58 -16.64
C ASP A 713 -15.64 -18.06 -15.78
N VAL A 714 -15.40 -17.39 -14.66
CA VAL A 714 -14.27 -17.65 -13.77
C VAL A 714 -14.71 -18.48 -12.57
N ASN A 715 -13.99 -19.56 -12.28
CA ASN A 715 -14.22 -20.41 -11.12
C ASN A 715 -13.21 -20.14 -10.01
N VAL A 716 -13.67 -19.89 -8.80
CA VAL A 716 -12.85 -19.68 -7.60
C VAL A 716 -13.10 -20.81 -6.61
N TYR A 717 -12.11 -21.67 -6.42
CA TYR A 717 -12.14 -22.79 -5.49
C TYR A 717 -11.49 -22.40 -4.17
N ALA A 718 -12.25 -22.40 -3.08
CA ALA A 718 -11.78 -22.17 -1.73
C ALA A 718 -11.52 -23.50 -1.03
N LEU A 719 -10.26 -23.88 -0.82
CA LEU A 719 -9.92 -25.08 -0.07
C LEU A 719 -9.95 -24.77 1.43
N ILE A 720 -10.86 -25.40 2.16
CA ILE A 720 -11.04 -25.19 3.61
C ILE A 720 -10.78 -26.51 4.35
N CYS A 721 -9.83 -26.48 5.28
CA CYS A 721 -9.59 -27.60 6.20
C CYS A 721 -10.62 -27.56 7.34
N ASP A 722 -11.48 -28.58 7.43
CA ASP A 722 -12.46 -28.71 8.51
C ASP A 722 -11.78 -29.04 9.85
N GLY A 723 -12.37 -28.58 10.95
CA GLY A 723 -11.76 -28.68 12.29
C GLY A 723 -10.56 -27.75 12.48
N SER A 724 -10.32 -26.82 11.55
CA SER A 724 -9.22 -25.85 11.64
C SER A 724 -9.74 -24.40 11.66
N ILE A 725 -8.82 -23.47 11.93
CA ILE A 725 -9.07 -22.02 11.88
C ILE A 725 -9.58 -21.51 10.51
N ASP A 726 -9.41 -22.29 9.43
CA ASP A 726 -9.88 -21.91 8.09
C ASP A 726 -11.40 -21.65 8.05
N ARG A 727 -12.22 -22.37 8.84
CA ARG A 727 -13.68 -22.15 8.89
C ARG A 727 -14.04 -20.72 9.31
N LYS A 728 -13.39 -20.21 10.35
CA LYS A 728 -13.65 -18.84 10.83
C LYS A 728 -13.03 -17.79 9.90
N LEU A 729 -11.88 -18.10 9.29
CA LEU A 729 -11.33 -17.22 8.24
C LEU A 729 -12.30 -17.07 7.08
N GLU A 730 -13.01 -18.13 6.71
CA GLU A 730 -14.05 -18.08 5.70
C GLU A 730 -15.26 -17.24 6.12
N GLY A 731 -15.74 -17.37 7.36
CA GLY A 731 -16.87 -16.56 7.87
C GLY A 731 -16.56 -15.06 7.93
N ASN A 732 -15.36 -14.69 8.40
CA ASN A 732 -14.93 -13.29 8.56
C ASN A 732 -14.80 -12.53 7.22
N ILE A 733 -14.78 -13.25 6.10
CA ILE A 733 -14.68 -12.68 4.76
C ILE A 733 -15.96 -11.96 4.38
N GLN A 734 -17.10 -12.57 4.70
CA GLN A 734 -18.42 -12.01 4.40
C GLN A 734 -18.58 -10.69 5.18
N GLU A 735 -18.33 -10.73 6.49
CA GLU A 735 -18.45 -9.57 7.39
C GLU A 735 -17.62 -8.33 6.97
N LYS A 736 -16.41 -8.52 6.41
CA LYS A 736 -15.53 -7.41 5.99
C LYS A 736 -15.92 -6.80 4.63
N GLY A 737 -16.44 -7.59 3.69
CA GLY A 737 -16.98 -7.07 2.44
C GLY A 737 -18.23 -6.23 2.70
N ASP A 738 -19.09 -6.77 3.56
CA ASP A 738 -20.40 -6.24 3.92
C ASP A 738 -20.34 -4.79 4.45
N ALA A 739 -19.43 -4.48 5.39
CA ALA A 739 -19.35 -3.12 5.96
C ALA A 739 -18.91 -2.05 4.94
N ALA A 740 -17.99 -2.39 4.02
CA ALA A 740 -17.53 -1.46 3.00
C ALA A 740 -18.59 -1.23 1.90
N GLU A 741 -19.33 -2.28 1.53
CA GLU A 741 -20.45 -2.22 0.60
C GLU A 741 -21.63 -1.44 1.19
N LEU A 742 -21.95 -1.61 2.47
CA LEU A 742 -22.98 -0.81 3.15
C LEU A 742 -22.66 0.69 3.07
N VAL A 743 -21.41 1.08 3.33
CA VAL A 743 -21.01 2.50 3.32
C VAL A 743 -21.04 3.11 1.92
N LEU A 744 -20.62 2.36 0.90
CA LEU A 744 -20.41 2.92 -0.43
C LEU A 744 -21.56 2.67 -1.39
N ASP A 745 -22.24 1.52 -1.24
CA ASP A 745 -23.25 1.00 -2.16
C ASP A 745 -24.64 0.90 -1.53
N GLY A 746 -24.75 1.13 -0.22
CA GLY A 746 -26.02 1.28 0.51
C GLY A 746 -26.88 0.04 0.65
N GLN A 747 -26.28 -1.13 0.46
CA GLN A 747 -26.94 -2.40 0.74
C GLN A 747 -27.00 -2.61 2.26
N LEU A 748 -28.21 -2.62 2.82
CA LEU A 748 -28.47 -2.95 4.23
C LEU A 748 -28.16 -4.43 4.46
N ILE A 749 -27.36 -4.73 5.49
CA ILE A 749 -26.88 -6.10 5.76
C ILE A 749 -27.33 -6.50 7.16
N ALA A 750 -27.75 -7.76 7.29
CA ALA A 750 -28.36 -8.33 8.50
C ALA A 750 -27.35 -8.87 9.53
N ALA A 751 -26.05 -8.88 9.22
CA ALA A 751 -25.01 -9.44 10.08
C ALA A 751 -24.26 -8.35 10.85
N ASP A 752 -24.11 -8.56 12.16
CA ASP A 752 -23.34 -7.70 13.06
C ASP A 752 -21.83 -7.84 12.78
N PRO A 753 -21.14 -6.79 12.29
CA PRO A 753 -19.70 -6.82 12.09
C PRO A 753 -18.98 -6.71 13.44
N ALA A 754 -18.97 -7.79 14.21
CA ALA A 754 -18.18 -7.89 15.42
C ALA A 754 -16.69 -7.80 15.08
N GLU A 755 -15.95 -7.06 15.90
CA GLU A 755 -14.50 -6.93 15.75
C GLU A 755 -13.83 -8.28 16.05
N VAL A 756 -13.03 -8.78 15.12
CA VAL A 756 -12.37 -10.09 15.25
C VAL A 756 -11.41 -10.10 16.46
N ASN A 757 -11.90 -10.57 17.61
CA ASN A 757 -11.12 -10.72 18.83
C ASN A 757 -10.24 -11.98 18.72
N LEU A 758 -8.92 -11.83 18.85
CA LEU A 758 -7.99 -12.95 18.73
C LEU A 758 -8.27 -14.06 19.77
N ALA A 759 -8.72 -13.70 20.98
CA ALA A 759 -9.08 -14.68 22.00
C ALA A 759 -10.36 -15.46 21.63
N GLU A 760 -11.33 -14.77 21.04
CA GLU A 760 -12.56 -15.39 20.55
C GLU A 760 -12.28 -16.30 19.35
N LEU A 761 -11.44 -15.87 18.41
CA LEU A 761 -10.96 -16.70 17.31
C LEU A 761 -10.29 -17.98 17.80
N LEU A 762 -9.44 -17.87 18.81
CA LEU A 762 -8.76 -19.03 19.38
C LEU A 762 -9.77 -19.98 20.03
N LYS A 763 -10.76 -19.44 20.77
CA LYS A 763 -11.83 -20.22 21.38
C LYS A 763 -12.67 -20.96 20.33
N ILE A 764 -13.06 -20.27 19.26
CA ILE A 764 -13.79 -20.86 18.13
C ILE A 764 -12.95 -21.96 17.47
N ALA A 765 -11.66 -21.72 17.21
CA ALA A 765 -10.77 -22.72 16.64
C ALA A 765 -10.63 -23.97 17.53
N GLN A 766 -10.63 -23.78 18.87
CA GLN A 766 -10.65 -24.89 19.83
C GLN A 766 -11.97 -25.66 19.80
N GLU A 767 -13.11 -24.95 19.73
CA GLU A 767 -14.45 -25.54 19.65
C GLU A 767 -14.66 -26.31 18.33
N ASP A 768 -14.30 -25.72 17.19
CA ASP A 768 -14.36 -26.35 15.87
C ASP A 768 -13.49 -27.61 15.81
N PHE A 769 -12.27 -27.56 16.36
CA PHE A 769 -11.39 -28.73 16.42
C PHE A 769 -11.95 -29.84 17.31
N LYS A 770 -12.52 -29.50 18.48
CA LYS A 770 -13.22 -30.46 19.35
C LYS A 770 -14.47 -31.04 18.70
N ALA A 771 -15.20 -30.25 17.91
CA ALA A 771 -16.42 -30.66 17.23
C ALA A 771 -16.14 -31.58 16.03
N SER A 772 -14.94 -31.50 15.43
CA SER A 772 -14.49 -32.49 14.45
C SER A 772 -14.35 -33.85 15.17
N LYS A 773 -15.27 -34.79 14.88
CA LYS A 773 -15.43 -36.07 15.62
C LYS A 773 -14.30 -37.09 15.33
N GLY A 774 -13.05 -36.65 15.22
CA GLY A 774 -11.92 -37.51 14.87
C GLY A 774 -11.94 -38.03 13.43
N GLU A 775 -12.74 -37.42 12.54
CA GLU A 775 -12.73 -37.70 11.09
C GLU A 775 -11.46 -37.13 10.46
N HIS A 776 -10.33 -37.80 10.73
CA HIS A 776 -9.03 -37.44 10.22
C HIS A 776 -8.58 -38.47 9.19
N MET A 777 -8.19 -37.98 8.01
CA MET A 777 -7.68 -38.85 6.95
C MET A 777 -6.24 -39.26 7.27
N ASP A 778 -5.93 -40.54 7.08
CA ASP A 778 -4.58 -41.03 7.25
C ASP A 778 -3.70 -40.58 6.08
N GLU A 779 -2.68 -39.76 6.34
CA GLU A 779 -1.77 -39.30 5.30
C GLU A 779 -0.99 -40.46 4.65
N THR A 780 -0.87 -41.60 5.32
CA THR A 780 -0.26 -42.80 4.74
C THR A 780 -1.09 -43.37 3.61
N LEU A 781 -2.43 -43.29 3.71
CA LEU A 781 -3.33 -43.72 2.63
C LEU A 781 -3.25 -42.76 1.44
N LEU A 782 -3.14 -41.45 1.70
CA LEU A 782 -2.92 -40.46 0.65
C LEU A 782 -1.63 -40.72 -0.13
N GLU A 783 -0.53 -41.01 0.57
CA GLU A 783 0.75 -41.34 -0.09
C GLU A 783 0.65 -42.57 -0.99
N LEU A 784 -0.23 -43.54 -0.68
CA LEU A 784 -0.49 -44.70 -1.55
C LEU A 784 -1.24 -44.32 -2.83
N GLU A 785 -2.09 -43.29 -2.80
CA GLU A 785 -2.82 -42.78 -3.96
C GLU A 785 -1.96 -41.87 -4.86
N TRP A 786 -0.88 -41.30 -4.32
CA TRP A 786 -0.02 -40.35 -5.05
C TRP A 786 0.52 -40.88 -6.39
N PRO A 787 1.04 -42.12 -6.51
CA PRO A 787 1.55 -42.62 -7.80
C PRO A 787 0.51 -42.61 -8.92
N ALA A 788 -0.76 -42.91 -8.60
CA ALA A 788 -1.85 -42.89 -9.57
C ALA A 788 -2.15 -41.45 -10.02
N LEU A 789 -2.32 -40.52 -9.07
CA LEU A 789 -2.56 -39.11 -9.37
C LEU A 789 -1.39 -38.46 -10.11
N ARG A 790 -0.15 -38.81 -9.76
CA ARG A 790 1.06 -38.36 -10.44
C ARG A 790 1.05 -38.77 -11.91
N SER A 791 0.68 -40.02 -12.21
CA SER A 791 0.56 -40.53 -13.57
C SER A 791 -0.55 -39.80 -14.35
N GLN A 792 -1.70 -39.56 -13.72
CA GLN A 792 -2.81 -38.79 -14.30
C GLN A 792 -2.41 -37.34 -14.64
N LEU A 793 -1.71 -36.66 -13.73
CA LEU A 793 -1.17 -35.31 -13.95
C LEU A 793 -0.15 -35.29 -15.10
N ALA A 794 0.78 -36.24 -15.13
CA ALA A 794 1.77 -36.37 -16.20
C ALA A 794 1.10 -36.61 -17.56
N GLY A 795 0.07 -37.48 -17.60
CA GLY A 795 -0.74 -37.74 -18.79
C GLY A 795 -1.48 -36.49 -19.29
N ALA A 796 -2.14 -35.76 -18.38
CA ALA A 796 -2.84 -34.51 -18.70
C ALA A 796 -1.86 -33.44 -19.21
N MET A 797 -0.67 -33.33 -18.61
CA MET A 797 0.39 -32.42 -19.07
C MET A 797 0.93 -32.79 -20.45
N ALA A 798 1.14 -34.08 -20.73
CA ALA A 798 1.55 -34.56 -22.06
C ALA A 798 0.47 -34.30 -23.13
N ALA A 799 -0.80 -34.27 -22.73
CA ALA A 799 -1.93 -33.94 -23.61
C ALA A 799 -2.17 -32.43 -23.80
N TRP A 800 -1.53 -31.56 -23.01
CA TRP A 800 -1.77 -30.11 -22.99
C TRP A 800 -1.57 -29.44 -24.36
N SER A 801 -0.49 -29.77 -25.07
CA SER A 801 -0.19 -29.18 -26.38
C SER A 801 -1.05 -29.72 -27.53
N LYS A 802 -1.77 -30.82 -27.31
CA LYS A 802 -2.63 -31.43 -28.33
C LYS A 802 -3.97 -30.68 -28.40
N PRO A 803 -4.58 -30.46 -29.58
CA PRO A 803 -5.92 -29.88 -29.68
C PRO A 803 -6.98 -30.81 -29.05
N LEU A 804 -8.08 -30.25 -28.51
CA LEU A 804 -9.23 -31.07 -28.07
C LEU A 804 -9.93 -31.69 -29.29
N PRO A 805 -10.40 -32.95 -29.21
CA PRO A 805 -11.27 -33.50 -30.25
C PRO A 805 -12.57 -32.66 -30.34
N LYS A 806 -13.07 -32.45 -31.56
CA LYS A 806 -14.20 -31.54 -31.86
C LYS A 806 -15.56 -31.97 -31.28
N SER A 807 -15.66 -33.04 -30.49
CA SER A 807 -16.93 -33.70 -30.17
C SER A 807 -17.19 -33.98 -28.68
N GLU A 808 -16.71 -33.17 -27.75
CA GLU A 808 -17.12 -33.30 -26.34
C GLU A 808 -17.39 -31.92 -25.73
N MET A 809 -18.62 -31.73 -25.26
CA MET A 809 -18.96 -30.61 -24.38
C MET A 809 -18.09 -30.68 -23.12
N PRO A 810 -17.71 -29.55 -22.51
CA PRO A 810 -16.89 -29.55 -21.30
C PRO A 810 -17.59 -30.37 -20.21
N ILE A 811 -16.91 -31.42 -19.75
CA ILE A 811 -17.32 -32.23 -18.61
C ILE A 811 -17.51 -31.27 -17.42
N PRO A 812 -18.72 -31.15 -16.82
CA PRO A 812 -18.91 -30.42 -15.58
C PRO A 812 -17.93 -30.96 -14.53
N LEU A 813 -17.46 -30.15 -13.56
CA LEU A 813 -16.73 -30.75 -12.44
C LEU A 813 -17.60 -31.86 -11.86
N VAL A 814 -17.11 -33.09 -11.95
CA VAL A 814 -17.61 -34.18 -11.14
C VAL A 814 -17.41 -33.69 -9.71
N ALA A 815 -18.52 -33.45 -9.00
CA ALA A 815 -18.46 -33.37 -7.55
C ALA A 815 -17.63 -34.56 -7.10
N LEU A 816 -16.57 -34.31 -6.31
CA LEU A 816 -15.72 -35.36 -5.75
C LEU A 816 -16.59 -36.59 -5.43
N PRO A 817 -16.22 -37.80 -5.87
CA PRO A 817 -17.07 -38.97 -5.71
C PRO A 817 -17.55 -39.04 -4.25
N PRO A 818 -18.85 -39.32 -4.01
CA PRO A 818 -19.45 -39.37 -2.68
C PRO A 818 -18.88 -40.46 -1.76
N ASP A 819 -17.84 -41.18 -2.19
CA ASP A 819 -17.18 -42.27 -1.46
C ASP A 819 -16.07 -41.78 -0.52
N PHE A 820 -15.85 -40.46 -0.39
CA PHE A 820 -15.34 -39.92 0.88
C PHE A 820 -16.49 -39.94 1.88
N PRO A 821 -16.33 -40.47 3.12
CA PRO A 821 -17.45 -40.59 4.05
C PRO A 821 -17.98 -39.20 4.40
N ALA A 822 -19.02 -38.77 3.69
CA ALA A 822 -19.80 -37.61 4.02
C ALA A 822 -20.67 -38.00 5.20
N LEU A 823 -20.25 -37.61 6.41
CA LEU A 823 -21.11 -37.68 7.58
C LEU A 823 -22.23 -36.66 7.35
N VAL A 824 -23.38 -37.15 6.91
CA VAL A 824 -24.63 -36.40 6.82
C VAL A 824 -24.97 -35.90 8.22
N LEU A 825 -24.72 -34.62 8.49
CA LEU A 825 -25.21 -33.98 9.70
C LEU A 825 -26.68 -33.57 9.52
N PRO A 826 -27.52 -33.73 10.55
CA PRO A 826 -28.94 -33.38 10.47
C PRO A 826 -29.11 -31.87 10.28
N ARG A 827 -30.06 -31.51 9.41
CA ARG A 827 -30.48 -30.11 9.19
C ARG A 827 -30.78 -29.43 10.54
N PRO A 828 -30.36 -28.17 10.77
CA PRO A 828 -30.77 -27.43 11.95
C PRO A 828 -32.29 -27.34 12.02
N ARG A 829 -32.87 -27.69 13.18
CA ARG A 829 -34.32 -27.83 13.42
C ARG A 829 -35.12 -26.52 13.41
N HIS A 830 -34.54 -25.38 13.03
CA HIS A 830 -35.27 -24.13 12.87
C HIS A 830 -34.81 -23.38 11.62
N ALA A 831 -35.19 -23.90 10.44
CA ALA A 831 -35.30 -23.07 9.25
C ALA A 831 -36.58 -22.24 9.38
N VAL A 832 -36.43 -20.96 9.74
CA VAL A 832 -37.49 -19.97 9.48
C VAL A 832 -37.67 -19.95 7.96
N PRO A 833 -38.90 -20.12 7.43
CA PRO A 833 -39.10 -20.11 5.99
C PRO A 833 -38.61 -18.77 5.41
N PRO A 834 -38.00 -18.78 4.21
CA PRO A 834 -37.68 -17.53 3.54
C PRO A 834 -38.99 -16.77 3.35
N LEU A 835 -39.12 -15.62 4.01
CA LEU A 835 -40.09 -14.61 3.64
C LEU A 835 -39.73 -14.23 2.20
N VAL A 836 -40.54 -14.74 1.26
CA VAL A 836 -40.58 -14.24 -0.10
C VAL A 836 -40.85 -12.74 0.05
N PRO A 837 -39.92 -11.84 -0.33
CA PRO A 837 -40.26 -10.44 -0.38
C PRO A 837 -41.34 -10.33 -1.46
N ALA A 838 -42.56 -10.00 -1.04
CA ALA A 838 -43.60 -9.57 -1.96
C ALA A 838 -42.99 -8.42 -2.76
N VAL A 839 -42.77 -8.67 -4.06
CA VAL A 839 -42.35 -7.65 -5.01
C VAL A 839 -43.53 -6.67 -5.12
N CYS A 840 -43.59 -5.70 -4.22
CA CYS A 840 -44.37 -4.51 -4.45
C CYS A 840 -43.62 -3.74 -5.55
N LYS A 841 -44.18 -3.75 -6.75
CA LYS A 841 -43.78 -2.83 -7.82
C LYS A 841 -44.03 -1.41 -7.31
N VAL A 842 -42.99 -0.75 -6.81
CA VAL A 842 -43.01 0.69 -6.58
C VAL A 842 -42.97 1.34 -7.96
N THR A 843 -44.08 1.94 -8.35
CA THR A 843 -44.18 2.69 -9.61
C THR A 843 -43.78 4.14 -9.38
N LEU A 844 -43.32 4.83 -10.43
CA LEU A 844 -42.93 6.25 -10.41
C LEU A 844 -44.03 7.20 -9.87
N SER A 845 -45.27 6.74 -9.77
CA SER A 845 -46.40 7.42 -9.13
C SER A 845 -46.24 7.62 -7.62
N ASP A 846 -45.46 6.77 -6.95
CA ASP A 846 -45.40 6.72 -5.48
C ASP A 846 -44.50 7.82 -4.89
N PHE A 847 -43.86 8.63 -5.75
CA PHE A 847 -43.00 9.76 -5.39
C PHE A 847 -43.64 11.13 -5.66
N CYS A 848 -44.85 11.19 -6.21
CA CYS A 848 -45.50 12.44 -6.60
C CYS A 848 -46.00 13.29 -5.42
N ASP A 849 -46.17 12.69 -4.24
CA ASP A 849 -46.75 13.38 -3.06
C ASP A 849 -45.68 13.89 -2.05
N LEU A 850 -44.39 13.82 -2.39
CA LEU A 850 -43.32 14.36 -1.55
C LEU A 850 -43.15 15.88 -1.77
N PRO A 851 -43.26 16.73 -0.72
CA PRO A 851 -43.34 18.19 -0.83
C PRO A 851 -42.07 18.92 -1.35
N LEU A 852 -41.05 18.19 -1.80
CA LEU A 852 -39.76 18.73 -2.24
C LEU A 852 -39.63 18.92 -3.77
N TRP A 853 -40.65 18.56 -4.56
CA TRP A 853 -40.60 18.61 -6.04
C TRP A 853 -41.49 19.68 -6.70
N GLN A 854 -42.04 20.64 -5.95
CA GLN A 854 -42.87 21.74 -6.49
C GLN A 854 -42.16 23.11 -6.63
N LYS A 855 -40.82 23.18 -6.55
CA LYS A 855 -40.07 24.46 -6.68
C LYS A 855 -38.99 24.48 -7.77
N ALA A 856 -39.20 23.77 -8.85
CA ALA A 856 -38.44 23.95 -10.09
C ALA A 856 -39.33 23.65 -11.31
N ALA A 857 -40.24 24.59 -11.60
CA ALA A 857 -40.88 24.78 -12.90
C ALA A 857 -40.66 26.25 -13.28
#